data_AF-A0A348PRH2-F1
#
_entry.id   AF-A0A348PRH2-F1
#
_cell.length_a   1.000
_cell.length_b   1.000
_cell.length_c   1.000
_cell.angle_alpha   90.00
_cell.angle_beta   90.00
_cell.angle_gamma   90.00
#
_symmetry.space_group_name_H-M   'P 1'
#
loop_
_entity.id
_entity.type
_entity.pdbx_description
1 polymer ?
#
loop_
_entity_poly.entity_id
_entity_poly.type
_entity_poly.pdbx_seq_one_letter_code
_entity_poly.pdbx_strand_id
1 'polypeptide(L)'
;MKQITTFLRSKKLWIIVVLSAISLILLEPGRYTHPRVSQVDYKVEVFGISDSNGGHFSLDSNETRFDITPGEAESIVASWTFLTEKNIELKVGVSNWAVQDEEGSAEVVFGVRHNQLVLLNDLKTQPGNSRKLILEIDSGDVVSVEVNKGAILLEDIGYVEIKEHRPYDSLLVVFYVILFWIVFVWFVFNGFWLASIPMIIGSLLIWYSIFAYDMLFNASQLLWSILFFSLSASLFSIVVYPSNKWIRFGLKTLFITLSFLACTLPFVVVLYTLEFGKPLEQTDYFGFYQTDIRESISYLQFNSPKAWWLILLALPILFIPLAFIKKRINKLNPATFVVSAILVIMTFIFEIPEMITVASDSYGDYTKELELFKENLRSFDEFEGQLQVSQKKDNEVYFIIIGEAQSKFHMSQYGYVRPTTPHLDSLSKLANTVIFSNAISSNTHTAMSLSAAFTQANYSNQLDFQKSPSIINILNAADVHTYWISNQLKYGIWDNAVSAIAEQCEEQVFINSNMGKTNETDDFDGALLEVIKRKLKSANEGTHVVFIHLMGSHGQYNKRYPDEFRMFDHDDFKSLFGNLNPYEVNPYDNSMIYNDFVVSEMVHLLDSLPFERKAMFYFADHAEDLITKHGHSSSLFNFRMIHIPTYFWFSDGYIETYSSQIANLKENSTKTFTNDLVYDAILGLTGISTKASNSEGFNVFSAGYQLQDSSIKILNHIDYTDPGHSVYHEEINLQKLSNDSLIPFNIFPHRVDSKGMLYEMTAKGFDGIECDLVFNDTVFEIGHGGEEYMSGNSLEDYLNSSVGDSLTFIWLDIKNLRNDNIDKVLERLIVLDDQYKIKQRVFVESDTKSLLFDKIRKAGFNTSYYLPTDISQIEDRAILKSKAIEVANQINKQGVSSISFDASLYNWVTVYLSPIIPQELEWHTWQLGLELQQTNFIDNLHKQPFASDNRIKTLLIRVHSPYYL
;
A
#
# COMPACT_ATOMS: atom_id res chain seq x y z
N MET A 1 -55.21 -0.29 12.70
CA MET A 1 -54.44 0.96 12.91
C MET A 1 -54.85 1.76 14.16
N LYS A 2 -56.12 2.15 14.37
CA LYS A 2 -56.52 2.95 15.56
C LYS A 2 -56.23 2.28 16.92
N GLN A 3 -56.30 0.95 17.05
CA GLN A 3 -55.98 0.23 18.29
C GLN A 3 -54.46 0.04 18.53
N ILE A 4 -53.66 -0.10 17.47
CA ILE A 4 -52.18 -0.16 17.56
C ILE A 4 -51.63 1.20 18.02
N THR A 5 -52.22 2.31 17.56
CA THR A 5 -51.90 3.66 18.05
C THR A 5 -52.35 3.93 19.49
N THR A 6 -53.33 3.19 20.02
CA THR A 6 -53.74 3.30 21.44
C THR A 6 -52.81 2.49 22.35
N PHE A 7 -52.34 1.34 21.87
CA PHE A 7 -51.38 0.49 22.57
C PHE A 7 -50.02 1.19 22.78
N LEU A 8 -49.51 1.88 21.75
CA LEU A 8 -48.28 2.69 21.84
C LEU A 8 -48.41 3.99 22.68
N ARG A 9 -49.63 4.42 23.00
CA ARG A 9 -49.93 5.62 23.81
C ARG A 9 -50.13 5.33 25.30
N SER A 10 -50.07 4.06 25.71
CA SER A 10 -50.19 3.70 27.12
C SER A 10 -48.98 4.27 27.89
N LYS A 11 -49.25 5.22 28.80
CA LYS A 11 -48.24 5.84 29.69
C LYS A 11 -47.44 4.80 30.48
N LYS A 12 -48.01 3.61 30.70
CA LYS A 12 -47.43 2.54 31.50
C LYS A 12 -46.29 1.79 30.79
N LEU A 13 -46.38 1.59 29.48
CA LEU A 13 -45.35 0.84 28.73
C LEU A 13 -44.05 1.63 28.62
N TRP A 14 -44.14 2.94 28.37
CA TRP A 14 -42.97 3.83 28.31
C TRP A 14 -42.29 3.99 29.66
N ILE A 15 -43.06 4.08 30.75
CA ILE A 15 -42.49 4.09 32.12
C ILE A 15 -41.73 2.79 32.40
N ILE A 16 -42.24 1.64 31.94
CA ILE A 16 -41.56 0.35 32.11
C ILE A 16 -40.26 0.30 31.27
N VAL A 17 -40.27 0.72 30.00
CA VAL A 17 -39.06 0.76 29.16
C VAL A 17 -37.99 1.69 29.74
N VAL A 18 -38.39 2.88 30.20
CA VAL A 18 -37.50 3.86 30.82
C VAL A 18 -36.94 3.33 32.13
N LEU A 19 -37.78 2.76 33.00
CA LEU A 19 -37.34 2.15 34.25
C LEU A 19 -36.45 0.93 34.01
N SER A 20 -36.72 0.09 33.00
CA SER A 20 -35.88 -1.06 32.65
C SER A 20 -34.51 -0.63 32.11
N ALA A 21 -34.44 0.43 31.30
CA ALA A 21 -33.17 0.99 30.83
C ALA A 21 -32.36 1.62 31.99
N ILE A 22 -33.04 2.37 32.87
CA ILE A 22 -32.43 2.92 34.09
C ILE A 22 -31.96 1.80 35.03
N SER A 23 -32.72 0.71 35.15
CA SER A 23 -32.36 -0.46 35.96
C SER A 23 -31.12 -1.17 35.40
N LEU A 24 -31.00 -1.32 34.08
CA LEU A 24 -29.82 -1.91 33.45
C LEU A 24 -28.54 -1.09 33.70
N ILE A 25 -28.66 0.24 33.81
CA ILE A 25 -27.53 1.15 34.04
C ILE A 25 -27.17 1.24 35.54
N LEU A 26 -28.15 1.13 36.42
CA LEU A 26 -27.95 1.18 37.89
C LEU A 26 -27.43 -0.15 38.48
N LEU A 27 -27.46 -1.25 37.73
CA LEU A 27 -27.14 -2.59 38.25
C LEU A 27 -25.66 -2.99 38.21
N GLU A 28 -24.74 -2.11 37.81
CA GLU A 28 -23.30 -2.37 37.94
C GLU A 28 -22.57 -1.22 38.68
N PRO A 29 -22.46 -1.31 40.01
CA PRO A 29 -21.52 -0.49 40.77
C PRO A 29 -20.08 -0.90 40.41
N GLY A 30 -19.23 0.06 40.01
CA GLY A 30 -17.78 -0.17 39.83
C GLY A 30 -17.20 0.02 38.43
N ARG A 31 -17.92 0.67 37.49
CA ARG A 31 -17.32 1.05 36.21
C ARG A 31 -16.35 2.23 36.43
N TYR A 32 -15.26 2.25 35.67
CA TYR A 32 -14.30 3.35 35.62
C TYR A 32 -14.12 3.71 34.14
N THR A 33 -13.83 4.98 33.85
CA THR A 33 -13.35 5.36 32.52
C THR A 33 -11.84 5.29 32.52
N HIS A 34 -11.27 4.83 31.42
CA HIS A 34 -9.83 4.63 31.26
C HIS A 34 -9.29 5.45 30.10
N PRO A 35 -9.42 6.80 30.10
CA PRO A 35 -8.81 7.60 29.05
C PRO A 35 -7.30 7.42 29.08
N ARG A 36 -6.70 7.61 27.91
CA ARG A 36 -5.26 7.48 27.74
C ARG A 36 -4.53 8.53 28.58
N VAL A 37 -3.49 8.12 29.29
CA VAL A 37 -2.59 9.08 29.95
C VAL A 37 -1.68 9.67 28.88
N SER A 38 -1.65 10.99 28.76
CA SER A 38 -0.89 11.67 27.71
C SER A 38 0.61 11.53 27.98
N GLN A 39 1.43 11.49 26.92
CA GLN A 39 2.90 11.48 27.07
C GLN A 39 3.44 12.74 27.76
N VAL A 40 2.67 13.84 27.83
CA VAL A 40 3.06 15.02 28.62
C VAL A 40 2.92 14.81 30.14
N ASP A 41 2.20 13.77 30.58
CA ASP A 41 1.92 13.51 31.99
C ASP A 41 2.99 12.66 32.68
N TYR A 42 3.95 12.08 31.94
CA TYR A 42 5.01 11.24 32.50
C TYR A 42 6.30 11.29 31.67
N LYS A 43 7.41 10.86 32.29
CA LYS A 43 8.68 10.55 31.61
C LYS A 43 8.98 9.07 31.76
N VAL A 44 9.48 8.45 30.69
CA VAL A 44 9.82 7.02 30.68
C VAL A 44 11.33 6.85 30.65
N GLU A 45 11.84 5.99 31.52
CA GLU A 45 13.23 5.52 31.51
C GLU A 45 13.23 3.98 31.48
N VAL A 46 14.10 3.42 30.65
CA VAL A 46 14.21 1.96 30.48
C VAL A 46 15.63 1.53 30.79
N PHE A 47 15.76 0.47 31.59
CA PHE A 47 17.02 -0.11 32.01
C PHE A 47 17.09 -1.57 31.59
N GLY A 48 18.30 -2.04 31.29
CA GLY A 48 18.55 -3.43 30.90
C GLY A 48 18.50 -3.71 29.40
N ILE A 49 18.34 -2.71 28.53
CA ILE A 49 18.44 -2.90 27.07
C ILE A 49 19.88 -2.61 26.62
N SER A 50 20.53 -3.59 26.00
CA SER A 50 21.85 -3.45 25.38
C SER A 50 22.06 -4.54 24.32
N ASP A 51 23.00 -4.31 23.39
CA ASP A 51 23.37 -5.30 22.35
C ASP A 51 23.72 -6.67 22.94
N SER A 52 24.22 -6.72 24.18
CA SER A 52 24.61 -7.96 24.87
C SER A 52 23.50 -8.59 25.73
N ASN A 53 22.47 -7.83 26.12
CA ASN A 53 21.37 -8.35 26.93
C ASN A 53 20.13 -8.68 26.10
N GLY A 54 19.99 -8.15 24.89
CA GLY A 54 18.77 -8.31 24.09
C GLY A 54 17.54 -7.66 24.73
N GLY A 55 16.38 -7.84 24.09
CA GLY A 55 15.10 -7.28 24.51
C GLY A 55 14.74 -5.93 23.88
N HIS A 56 13.47 -5.57 23.94
CA HIS A 56 12.88 -4.45 23.22
C HIS A 56 11.91 -3.71 24.13
N PHE A 57 11.90 -2.38 24.06
CA PHE A 57 10.87 -1.55 24.67
C PHE A 57 10.38 -0.54 23.65
N SER A 58 9.11 -0.61 23.31
CA SER A 58 8.48 0.36 22.40
C SER A 58 7.08 0.67 22.82
N LEU A 59 6.66 1.88 22.51
CA LEU A 59 5.26 2.23 22.48
C LEU A 59 4.67 1.66 21.18
N ASP A 60 3.51 0.99 21.26
CA ASP A 60 2.84 0.45 20.08
C ASP A 60 2.45 1.56 19.09
N SER A 61 2.16 1.18 17.84
CA SER A 61 1.80 2.12 16.77
C SER A 61 0.57 3.00 17.10
N ASN A 62 -0.33 2.47 17.93
CA ASN A 62 -1.54 3.18 18.38
C ASN A 62 -1.27 4.01 19.65
N GLU A 63 -0.04 3.92 20.14
CA GLU A 63 0.48 4.47 21.38
C GLU A 63 -0.38 4.19 22.64
N THR A 64 -1.14 3.11 22.61
CA THR A 64 -2.04 2.66 23.67
C THR A 64 -1.37 1.79 24.72
N ARG A 65 -0.24 1.15 24.39
CA ARG A 65 0.47 0.21 25.27
C ARG A 65 1.98 0.20 25.00
N PHE A 66 2.76 -0.06 26.04
CA PHE A 66 4.20 -0.28 25.94
C PHE A 66 4.48 -1.78 25.82
N ASP A 67 5.06 -2.20 24.70
CA ASP A 67 5.51 -3.56 24.48
C ASP A 67 6.94 -3.72 25.03
N ILE A 68 7.14 -4.76 25.85
CA ILE A 68 8.37 -5.06 26.57
C ILE A 68 8.73 -6.54 26.35
N THR A 69 9.83 -6.77 25.66
CA THR A 69 10.43 -8.10 25.51
C THR A 69 11.47 -8.32 26.62
N PRO A 70 11.50 -9.48 27.31
CA PRO A 70 12.51 -9.76 28.32
C PRO A 70 13.95 -9.75 27.76
N GLY A 71 14.93 -9.42 28.60
CA GLY A 71 16.34 -9.57 28.26
C GLY A 71 16.83 -11.01 28.46
N GLU A 72 17.82 -11.41 27.67
CA GLU A 72 18.44 -12.74 27.66
C GLU A 72 19.29 -13.01 28.92
N ALA A 73 20.00 -12.02 29.47
CA ALA A 73 20.93 -12.18 30.60
C ALA A 73 20.44 -11.51 31.90
N GLU A 74 19.75 -10.38 31.81
CA GLU A 74 19.26 -9.51 32.89
C GLU A 74 17.82 -9.07 32.62
N SER A 75 17.05 -8.80 33.68
CA SER A 75 15.68 -8.28 33.58
C SER A 75 15.64 -6.91 32.92
N ILE A 76 14.58 -6.63 32.14
CA ILE A 76 14.31 -5.27 31.64
C ILE A 76 13.38 -4.56 32.61
N VAL A 77 13.70 -3.31 32.94
CA VAL A 77 12.93 -2.48 33.87
C VAL A 77 12.53 -1.19 33.17
N ALA A 78 11.22 -1.02 32.96
CA ALA A 78 10.66 0.24 32.49
C ALA A 78 10.09 1.03 33.68
N SER A 79 10.40 2.33 33.77
CA SER A 79 9.96 3.21 34.85
C SER A 79 9.29 4.46 34.31
N TRP A 80 8.10 4.77 34.83
CA TRP A 80 7.32 5.96 34.53
C TRP A 80 7.37 6.92 35.72
N THR A 81 8.00 8.09 35.53
CA THR A 81 7.93 9.21 36.48
C THR A 81 6.78 10.13 36.10
N PHE A 82 5.76 10.23 36.93
CA PHE A 82 4.58 11.03 36.65
C PHE A 82 4.82 12.51 37.01
N LEU A 83 4.38 13.41 36.12
CA LEU A 83 4.55 14.86 36.23
C LEU A 83 3.30 15.56 36.78
N THR A 84 2.19 14.82 36.94
CA THR A 84 0.89 15.33 37.42
C THR A 84 0.22 14.31 38.33
N GLU A 85 -0.54 14.78 39.32
CA GLU A 85 -1.33 13.93 40.22
C GLU A 85 -2.49 13.25 39.45
N LYS A 86 -2.56 11.90 39.49
CA LYS A 86 -3.61 11.12 38.81
C LYS A 86 -3.89 9.80 39.53
N ASN A 87 -5.11 9.31 39.39
CA ASN A 87 -5.39 7.89 39.64
C ASN A 87 -5.17 7.14 38.32
N ILE A 88 -4.43 6.03 38.34
CA ILE A 88 -4.12 5.24 37.14
C ILE A 88 -4.54 3.78 37.30
N GLU A 89 -4.91 3.14 36.19
CA GLU A 89 -4.98 1.70 36.04
C GLU A 89 -3.73 1.27 35.25
N LEU A 90 -2.84 0.57 35.93
CA LEU A 90 -1.69 -0.11 35.33
C LEU A 90 -2.09 -1.54 35.00
N LYS A 91 -2.04 -1.93 33.74
CA LYS A 91 -2.33 -3.29 33.30
C LYS A 91 -1.07 -3.90 32.68
N VAL A 92 -0.63 -5.01 33.22
CA VAL A 92 0.52 -5.78 32.72
C VAL A 92 0.05 -7.14 32.23
N GLY A 93 0.57 -7.63 31.11
CA GLY A 93 0.16 -8.93 30.56
C GLY A 93 1.02 -9.41 29.41
N VAL A 94 0.62 -10.53 28.80
CA VAL A 94 1.28 -11.12 27.63
C VAL A 94 0.30 -11.13 26.47
N SER A 95 0.75 -10.73 25.29
CA SER A 95 -0.14 -10.62 24.16
C SER A 95 -0.59 -11.96 23.57
N ASN A 96 -1.76 -11.99 22.92
CA ASN A 96 -2.33 -13.18 22.29
C ASN A 96 -1.50 -13.72 21.11
N TRP A 97 -0.62 -12.89 20.56
CA TRP A 97 0.26 -13.25 19.43
C TRP A 97 1.60 -13.84 19.87
N ALA A 98 1.86 -13.94 21.18
CA ALA A 98 2.93 -14.80 21.69
C ALA A 98 2.55 -16.26 21.38
N VAL A 99 3.36 -16.95 20.56
CA VAL A 99 3.09 -18.28 20.02
C VAL A 99 2.88 -19.31 21.15
N GLN A 100 1.83 -20.14 21.06
CA GLN A 100 1.73 -21.35 21.88
C GLN A 100 2.69 -22.41 21.32
N ASP A 101 3.70 -22.79 22.10
CA ASP A 101 4.41 -24.05 21.86
C ASP A 101 3.45 -25.25 22.08
N GLU A 102 3.81 -26.45 21.59
CA GLU A 102 2.99 -27.66 21.72
C GLU A 102 2.73 -28.08 23.19
N GLU A 103 3.41 -27.45 24.15
CA GLU A 103 3.27 -27.69 25.60
C GLU A 103 2.55 -26.55 26.37
N GLY A 104 2.21 -25.42 25.72
CA GLY A 104 1.46 -24.29 26.29
C GLY A 104 2.17 -23.50 27.39
N SER A 105 3.49 -23.29 27.29
CA SER A 105 4.34 -22.95 28.44
C SER A 105 5.03 -21.57 28.46
N ALA A 106 4.61 -20.59 27.64
CA ALA A 106 5.13 -19.23 27.74
C ALA A 106 4.62 -18.51 29.02
N GLU A 107 5.48 -18.37 30.02
CA GLU A 107 5.22 -17.64 31.28
C GLU A 107 6.16 -16.42 31.40
N VAL A 108 5.65 -15.22 31.12
CA VAL A 108 6.37 -13.97 31.43
C VAL A 108 6.12 -13.59 32.88
N VAL A 109 7.18 -13.24 33.61
CA VAL A 109 7.11 -12.88 35.02
C VAL A 109 7.33 -11.40 35.24
N PHE A 110 6.34 -10.73 35.81
CA PHE A 110 6.34 -9.29 36.08
C PHE A 110 6.59 -8.98 37.57
N GLY A 111 7.42 -7.97 37.83
CA GLY A 111 7.50 -7.23 39.09
C GLY A 111 6.97 -5.82 38.91
N VAL A 112 6.19 -5.30 39.86
CA VAL A 112 5.67 -3.92 39.83
C VAL A 112 6.02 -3.20 41.12
N ARG A 113 6.59 -2.00 41.02
CA ARG A 113 6.94 -1.14 42.15
C ARG A 113 6.35 0.26 42.01
N HIS A 114 6.05 0.91 43.13
CA HIS A 114 5.66 2.32 43.22
C HIS A 114 6.52 3.00 44.30
N ASN A 115 7.34 3.98 43.94
CA ASN A 115 8.24 4.71 44.86
C ASN A 115 9.08 3.78 45.76
N GLN A 116 9.57 2.67 45.22
CA GLN A 116 10.29 1.57 45.89
C GLN A 116 9.44 0.56 46.69
N LEU A 117 8.13 0.79 46.87
CA LEU A 117 7.23 -0.20 47.43
C LEU A 117 6.94 -1.30 46.39
N VAL A 118 7.19 -2.56 46.75
CA VAL A 118 6.85 -3.70 45.89
C VAL A 118 5.34 -3.94 45.95
N LEU A 119 4.67 -3.73 44.83
CA LEU A 119 3.22 -3.92 44.68
C LEU A 119 2.89 -5.33 44.21
N LEU A 120 3.67 -5.84 43.26
CA LEU A 120 3.62 -7.21 42.78
C LEU A 120 5.04 -7.74 42.59
N ASN A 121 5.26 -9.00 42.93
CA ASN A 121 6.49 -9.72 42.66
C ASN A 121 6.14 -11.10 42.10
N ASP A 122 6.99 -11.61 41.20
CA ASP A 122 6.86 -12.95 40.62
C ASP A 122 5.49 -13.22 39.98
N LEU A 123 4.89 -12.19 39.35
CA LEU A 123 3.61 -12.35 38.69
C LEU A 123 3.77 -13.07 37.35
N LYS A 124 3.40 -14.35 37.31
CA LYS A 124 3.31 -15.13 36.08
C LYS A 124 2.02 -14.83 35.32
N THR A 125 2.15 -14.46 34.04
CA THR A 125 1.00 -14.30 33.12
C THR A 125 1.24 -15.12 31.84
N GLN A 126 0.16 -15.70 31.31
CA GLN A 126 0.13 -16.46 30.06
C GLN A 126 -0.43 -15.62 28.91
N PRO A 127 -0.20 -15.99 27.63
CA PRO A 127 -0.81 -15.31 26.47
C PRO A 127 -2.32 -15.13 26.64
N GLY A 128 -2.78 -13.88 26.53
CA GLY A 128 -4.19 -13.50 26.71
C GLY A 128 -4.67 -13.28 28.13
N ASN A 129 -3.80 -13.51 29.13
CA ASN A 129 -4.04 -13.12 30.51
C ASN A 129 -3.30 -11.83 30.86
N SER A 130 -3.95 -10.98 31.66
CA SER A 130 -3.36 -9.74 32.18
C SER A 130 -3.78 -9.48 33.61
N ARG A 131 -2.99 -8.68 34.31
CA ARG A 131 -3.29 -8.23 35.67
C ARG A 131 -3.38 -6.72 35.71
N LYS A 132 -4.38 -6.24 36.45
CA LYS A 132 -4.65 -4.81 36.64
C LYS A 132 -4.31 -4.40 38.07
N LEU A 133 -3.73 -3.21 38.20
CA LEU A 133 -3.45 -2.53 39.45
C LEU A 133 -4.01 -1.11 39.35
N ILE A 134 -4.73 -0.69 40.39
CA ILE A 134 -5.19 0.69 40.51
C ILE A 134 -4.26 1.39 41.48
N LEU A 135 -3.64 2.49 41.05
CA LEU A 135 -2.66 3.25 41.80
C LEU A 135 -3.09 4.71 41.90
N GLU A 136 -2.96 5.28 43.08
CA GLU A 136 -3.05 6.73 43.30
C GLU A 136 -1.62 7.28 43.22
N ILE A 137 -1.40 8.20 42.28
CA ILE A 137 -0.07 8.69 41.89
C ILE A 137 0.00 10.18 42.15
N ASP A 138 0.97 10.59 42.97
CA ASP A 138 1.30 11.99 43.19
C ASP A 138 2.32 12.49 42.14
N SER A 139 2.39 13.81 41.94
CA SER A 139 3.41 14.40 41.06
C SER A 139 4.82 14.08 41.58
N GLY A 140 5.65 13.45 40.74
CA GLY A 140 7.00 13.00 41.06
C GLY A 140 7.09 11.51 41.44
N ASP A 141 5.95 10.81 41.56
CA ASP A 141 5.92 9.39 41.82
C ASP A 141 6.47 8.58 40.64
N VAL A 142 7.13 7.47 40.96
CA VAL A 142 7.71 6.53 39.99
C VAL A 142 7.03 5.18 40.10
N VAL A 143 6.46 4.72 38.98
CA VAL A 143 5.97 3.34 38.83
C VAL A 143 6.95 2.59 37.95
N SER A 144 7.45 1.45 38.41
CA SER A 144 8.39 0.61 37.65
C SER A 144 7.80 -0.77 37.40
N VAL A 145 7.94 -1.26 36.18
CA VAL A 145 7.60 -2.63 35.78
C VAL A 145 8.89 -3.33 35.37
N GLU A 146 9.21 -4.41 36.06
CA GLU A 146 10.32 -5.32 35.80
C GLU A 146 9.80 -6.57 35.10
N VAL A 147 10.44 -6.95 34.00
CA VAL A 147 10.16 -8.19 33.28
C VAL A 147 11.36 -9.11 33.46
N ASN A 148 11.17 -10.23 34.16
CA ASN A 148 12.26 -11.13 34.55
C ASN A 148 12.96 -11.76 33.34
N LYS A 149 14.26 -12.05 33.49
CA LYS A 149 15.04 -12.84 32.54
C LYS A 149 14.46 -14.25 32.34
N GLY A 150 14.42 -14.71 31.10
CA GLY A 150 13.99 -16.06 30.74
C GLY A 150 14.57 -16.45 29.39
N ALA A 151 15.10 -17.66 29.29
CA ALA A 151 15.59 -18.19 28.02
C ALA A 151 14.38 -18.51 27.12
N ILE A 152 13.96 -17.56 26.28
CA ILE A 152 12.79 -17.73 25.42
C ILE A 152 13.04 -17.15 24.02
N LEU A 153 12.39 -17.80 23.06
CA LEU A 153 12.28 -17.49 21.63
C LEU A 153 11.98 -16.00 21.37
N LEU A 154 12.41 -15.50 20.20
CA LEU A 154 12.37 -14.11 19.72
C LEU A 154 10.99 -13.41 19.71
N GLU A 155 9.90 -14.04 20.17
CA GLU A 155 8.52 -13.62 19.92
C GLU A 155 7.66 -13.40 21.19
N ASP A 156 8.22 -13.58 22.39
CA ASP A 156 7.48 -13.39 23.64
C ASP A 156 7.39 -11.90 24.05
N ILE A 157 6.19 -11.32 23.90
CA ILE A 157 5.96 -9.89 24.15
C ILE A 157 5.02 -9.68 25.35
N GLY A 158 5.63 -9.21 26.43
CA GLY A 158 4.92 -8.60 27.55
C GLY A 158 4.46 -7.20 27.18
N TYR A 159 3.38 -6.72 27.77
CA TYR A 159 2.91 -5.36 27.54
C TYR A 159 2.49 -4.68 28.85
N VAL A 160 2.57 -3.35 28.84
CA VAL A 160 2.13 -2.47 29.93
C VAL A 160 1.20 -1.39 29.35
N GLU A 161 -0.06 -1.39 29.78
CA GLU A 161 -1.00 -0.31 29.51
C GLU A 161 -1.12 0.59 30.76
N ILE A 162 -1.04 1.90 30.57
CA ILE A 162 -1.28 2.90 31.63
C ILE A 162 -2.45 3.76 31.18
N LYS A 163 -3.55 3.70 31.94
CA LYS A 163 -4.74 4.50 31.68
C LYS A 163 -5.12 5.28 32.92
N GLU A 164 -5.73 6.45 32.75
CA GLU A 164 -6.22 7.19 33.91
C GLU A 164 -7.44 6.47 34.49
N HIS A 165 -7.45 6.17 35.78
CA HIS A 165 -8.54 5.48 36.45
C HIS A 165 -9.51 6.48 37.07
N ARG A 166 -10.44 6.99 36.26
CA ARG A 166 -11.45 7.96 36.73
C ARG A 166 -12.74 7.27 37.16
N PRO A 167 -13.28 7.58 38.35
CA PRO A 167 -14.56 7.04 38.78
C PRO A 167 -15.67 7.45 37.82
N TYR A 168 -16.47 6.47 37.41
CA TYR A 168 -17.66 6.67 36.59
C TYR A 168 -18.70 7.50 37.34
N ASP A 169 -19.09 8.64 36.77
CA ASP A 169 -20.21 9.42 37.29
C ASP A 169 -21.55 8.81 36.82
N SER A 170 -21.89 7.66 37.42
CA SER A 170 -23.13 6.92 37.14
C SER A 170 -24.38 7.76 37.25
N LEU A 171 -24.40 8.71 38.18
CA LEU A 171 -25.50 9.64 38.38
C LEU A 171 -25.68 10.53 37.16
N LEU A 172 -24.58 10.95 36.55
CA LEU A 172 -24.58 11.78 35.36
C LEU A 172 -25.13 11.02 34.15
N VAL A 173 -24.65 9.80 33.88
CA VAL A 173 -25.16 8.98 32.76
C VAL A 173 -26.64 8.64 32.93
N VAL A 174 -27.05 8.27 34.14
CA VAL A 174 -28.46 8.04 34.47
C VAL A 174 -29.27 9.31 34.24
N PHE A 175 -28.77 10.47 34.67
CA PHE A 175 -29.40 11.76 34.42
C PHE A 175 -29.57 12.02 32.91
N TYR A 176 -28.58 11.73 32.08
CA TYR A 176 -28.66 11.93 30.63
C TYR A 176 -29.60 10.95 29.94
N VAL A 177 -29.62 9.67 30.34
CA VAL A 177 -30.57 8.70 29.81
C VAL A 177 -32.00 9.08 30.20
N ILE A 178 -32.21 9.56 31.43
CA ILE A 178 -33.49 10.13 31.86
C ILE A 178 -33.85 11.35 31.00
N LEU A 179 -32.91 12.27 30.78
CA LEU A 179 -33.10 13.46 29.97
C LEU A 179 -33.43 13.12 28.52
N PHE A 180 -32.71 12.16 27.91
CA PHE A 180 -32.98 11.61 26.58
C PHE A 180 -34.41 11.12 26.51
N TRP A 181 -34.82 10.26 27.45
CA TRP A 181 -36.16 9.70 27.44
C TRP A 181 -37.23 10.77 27.69
N ILE A 182 -36.97 11.77 28.54
CA ILE A 182 -37.86 12.91 28.73
C ILE A 182 -38.03 13.67 27.42
N VAL A 183 -36.92 14.01 26.75
CA VAL A 183 -36.93 14.75 25.48
C VAL A 183 -37.57 13.92 24.38
N PHE A 184 -37.19 12.65 24.23
CA PHE A 184 -37.72 11.70 23.25
C PHE A 184 -39.23 11.51 23.42
N VAL A 185 -39.69 11.20 24.63
CA VAL A 185 -41.11 11.04 24.95
C VAL A 185 -41.83 12.35 24.67
N TRP A 186 -41.34 13.48 25.18
CA TRP A 186 -41.93 14.78 24.89
C TRP A 186 -42.03 15.06 23.39
N PHE A 187 -40.99 14.75 22.62
CA PHE A 187 -40.91 14.97 21.18
C PHE A 187 -41.91 14.09 20.40
N VAL A 188 -42.00 12.80 20.75
CA VAL A 188 -42.96 11.84 20.18
C VAL A 188 -44.40 12.21 20.54
N PHE A 189 -44.68 12.58 21.79
CA PHE A 189 -46.01 13.03 22.24
C PHE A 189 -46.45 14.35 21.58
N ASN A 190 -45.50 15.21 21.20
CA ASN A 190 -45.76 16.40 20.40
C ASN A 190 -45.84 16.12 18.88
N GLY A 191 -45.90 14.86 18.47
CA GLY A 191 -46.21 14.46 17.09
C GLY A 191 -45.05 14.64 16.11
N PHE A 192 -43.81 14.75 16.60
CA PHE A 192 -42.61 14.90 15.79
C PHE A 192 -41.92 13.57 15.45
N TRP A 193 -42.66 12.46 15.43
CA TRP A 193 -42.09 11.10 15.25
C TRP A 193 -41.34 10.89 13.91
N LEU A 194 -41.75 11.58 12.83
CA LEU A 194 -40.99 11.56 11.57
C LEU A 194 -39.72 12.40 11.65
N ALA A 195 -39.71 13.43 12.49
CA ALA A 195 -38.55 14.29 12.70
C ALA A 195 -37.47 13.63 13.57
N SER A 196 -37.84 12.63 14.39
CA SER A 196 -36.89 11.92 15.23
C SER A 196 -36.03 10.93 14.46
N ILE A 197 -36.46 10.48 13.27
CA ILE A 197 -35.70 9.52 12.45
C ILE A 197 -34.30 10.06 12.09
N PRO A 198 -34.17 11.26 11.46
CA PRO A 198 -32.84 11.82 11.17
C PRO A 198 -32.00 12.06 12.43
N MET A 199 -32.62 12.44 13.53
CA MET A 199 -31.92 12.70 14.79
C MET A 199 -31.39 11.42 15.44
N ILE A 200 -32.17 10.33 15.40
CA ILE A 200 -31.75 9.01 15.89
C ILE A 200 -30.60 8.50 15.03
N ILE A 201 -30.73 8.61 13.71
CA ILE A 201 -29.67 8.15 12.80
C ILE A 201 -28.40 8.99 13.00
N GLY A 202 -28.49 10.32 13.10
CA GLY A 202 -27.33 11.16 13.43
C GLY A 202 -26.71 10.84 14.79
N SER A 203 -27.53 10.54 15.80
CA SER A 203 -27.08 10.08 17.12
C SER A 203 -26.34 8.74 17.04
N LEU A 204 -26.83 7.78 16.27
CA LEU A 204 -26.18 6.49 16.02
C LEU A 204 -24.87 6.65 15.24
N LEU A 205 -24.83 7.57 14.26
CA LEU A 205 -23.61 7.87 13.50
C LEU A 205 -22.52 8.42 14.40
N ILE A 206 -22.85 9.39 15.28
CA ILE A 206 -21.93 9.92 16.28
C ILE A 206 -21.46 8.81 17.23
N TRP A 207 -22.38 7.97 17.70
CA TRP A 207 -22.02 6.85 18.57
C TRP A 207 -21.01 5.90 17.90
N TYR A 208 -21.30 5.46 16.67
CA TYR A 208 -20.44 4.51 15.95
C TYR A 208 -19.09 5.11 15.58
N SER A 209 -19.06 6.37 15.14
CA SER A 209 -17.81 7.04 14.79
C SER A 209 -16.91 7.30 16.00
N ILE A 210 -17.45 7.60 17.19
CA ILE A 210 -16.64 7.67 18.42
C ILE A 210 -16.17 6.26 18.81
N PHE A 211 -17.05 5.25 18.69
CA PHE A 211 -16.68 3.85 18.94
C PHE A 211 -15.53 3.37 18.04
N ALA A 212 -15.46 3.84 16.79
CA ALA A 212 -14.39 3.50 15.86
C ALA A 212 -13.00 3.93 16.35
N TYR A 213 -12.87 5.03 17.11
CA TYR A 213 -11.60 5.48 17.70
C TYR A 213 -11.31 4.79 19.04
N ASP A 214 -12.29 4.70 19.94
CA ASP A 214 -12.06 4.24 21.30
C ASP A 214 -11.96 2.70 21.45
N MET A 215 -12.47 1.94 20.48
CA MET A 215 -12.52 0.46 20.44
C MET A 215 -13.16 -0.22 21.70
N LEU A 216 -13.73 0.58 22.62
CA LEU A 216 -14.37 0.15 23.85
C LEU A 216 -15.70 0.88 24.01
N PHE A 217 -16.74 0.18 24.47
CA PHE A 217 -18.02 0.80 24.78
C PHE A 217 -17.87 1.64 26.06
N ASN A 218 -17.78 2.96 25.90
CA ASN A 218 -17.63 3.88 27.03
C ASN A 218 -18.85 4.80 27.18
N ALA A 219 -18.95 5.44 28.34
CA ALA A 219 -20.09 6.28 28.66
C ALA A 219 -20.09 7.60 27.88
N SER A 220 -18.92 8.14 27.53
CA SER A 220 -18.80 9.36 26.73
C SER A 220 -19.44 9.20 25.35
N GLN A 221 -19.26 8.05 24.68
CA GLN A 221 -19.94 7.74 23.41
C GLN A 221 -21.47 7.82 23.55
N LEU A 222 -22.01 7.16 24.57
CA LEU A 222 -23.45 7.15 24.82
C LEU A 222 -23.94 8.57 25.18
N LEU A 223 -23.18 9.31 25.97
CA LEU A 223 -23.49 10.69 26.36
C LEU A 223 -23.53 11.64 25.17
N TRP A 224 -22.51 11.65 24.31
CA TRP A 224 -22.47 12.49 23.11
C TRP A 224 -23.60 12.17 22.13
N SER A 225 -23.92 10.89 21.96
CA SER A 225 -25.07 10.46 21.13
C SER A 225 -26.40 10.97 21.69
N ILE A 226 -26.59 10.89 23.02
CA ILE A 226 -27.78 11.35 23.73
C ILE A 226 -27.90 12.88 23.70
N LEU A 227 -26.78 13.58 23.92
CA LEU A 227 -26.69 15.04 23.88
C LEU A 227 -27.05 15.55 22.49
N PHE A 228 -26.48 14.97 21.43
CA PHE A 228 -26.79 15.34 20.05
C PHE A 228 -28.28 15.17 19.74
N PHE A 229 -28.87 14.02 20.10
CA PHE A 229 -30.30 13.79 19.90
C PHE A 229 -31.13 14.84 20.66
N SER A 230 -30.82 15.05 21.94
CA SER A 230 -31.58 15.93 22.83
C SER A 230 -31.51 17.39 22.39
N LEU A 231 -30.33 17.84 21.97
CA LEU A 231 -30.09 19.19 21.45
C LEU A 231 -30.81 19.39 20.12
N SER A 232 -30.65 18.45 19.19
CA SER A 232 -31.32 18.49 17.89
C SER A 232 -32.84 18.53 18.04
N ALA A 233 -33.41 17.66 18.90
CA ALA A 233 -34.84 17.63 19.19
C ALA A 233 -35.35 18.94 19.80
N SER A 234 -34.57 19.55 20.70
CA SER A 234 -34.92 20.81 21.34
C SER A 234 -34.86 21.99 20.36
N LEU A 235 -33.81 22.08 19.54
CA LEU A 235 -33.66 23.10 18.49
C LEU A 235 -34.76 22.98 17.42
N PHE A 236 -35.06 21.77 16.95
CA PHE A 236 -36.16 21.53 16.01
C PHE A 236 -37.51 21.99 16.58
N SER A 237 -37.69 21.84 17.89
CA SER A 237 -38.88 22.31 18.56
C SER A 237 -39.00 23.83 18.59
N ILE A 238 -37.93 24.59 18.40
CA ILE A 238 -37.98 26.05 18.22
C ILE A 238 -38.39 26.39 16.77
N VAL A 239 -37.88 25.63 15.81
CA VAL A 239 -38.06 25.84 14.36
C VAL A 239 -39.52 25.79 13.92
N VAL A 240 -40.38 25.01 14.58
CA VAL A 240 -41.77 24.76 14.13
C VAL A 240 -42.82 25.79 14.59
N TYR A 241 -42.46 26.72 15.47
CA TYR A 241 -43.38 27.69 16.11
C TYR A 241 -43.54 29.07 15.45
N PRO A 242 -42.53 29.67 14.79
CA PRO A 242 -42.65 31.01 14.24
C PRO A 242 -43.90 31.15 13.35
N SER A 243 -44.69 32.19 13.64
CA SER A 243 -45.93 32.44 12.89
C SER A 243 -45.68 33.00 11.50
N ASN A 244 -44.57 33.71 11.30
CA ASN A 244 -44.13 34.21 10.01
C ASN A 244 -43.54 33.06 9.18
N LYS A 245 -44.12 32.81 7.99
CA LYS A 245 -43.71 31.73 7.08
C LYS A 245 -42.25 31.84 6.62
N TRP A 246 -41.72 33.05 6.47
CA TRP A 246 -40.35 33.29 6.00
C TRP A 246 -39.33 33.04 7.11
N ILE A 247 -39.61 33.52 8.33
CA ILE A 247 -38.76 33.25 9.51
C ILE A 247 -38.72 31.74 9.78
N ARG A 248 -39.87 31.06 9.70
CA ARG A 248 -39.94 29.62 9.85
C ARG A 248 -39.16 28.87 8.76
N PHE A 249 -39.27 29.33 7.51
CA PHE A 249 -38.51 28.75 6.40
C PHE A 249 -37.01 28.91 6.63
N GLY A 250 -36.53 30.12 6.96
CA GLY A 250 -35.13 30.38 7.28
C GLY A 250 -34.60 29.51 8.42
N LEU A 251 -35.33 29.43 9.54
CA LEU A 251 -34.94 28.59 10.69
C LEU A 251 -34.94 27.09 10.37
N LYS A 252 -35.88 26.63 9.52
CA LYS A 252 -35.89 25.24 9.03
C LYS A 252 -34.69 24.94 8.16
N THR A 253 -34.40 25.79 7.19
CA THR A 253 -33.26 25.64 6.30
C THR A 253 -31.96 25.66 7.10
N LEU A 254 -31.82 26.58 8.04
CA LEU A 254 -30.66 26.65 8.93
C LEU A 254 -30.51 25.38 9.77
N PHE A 255 -31.58 24.92 10.42
CA PHE A 255 -31.54 23.69 11.20
C PHE A 255 -31.15 22.47 10.37
N ILE A 256 -31.77 22.29 9.19
CA ILE A 256 -31.44 21.20 8.28
C ILE A 256 -29.98 21.28 7.85
N THR A 257 -29.48 22.48 7.52
CA THR A 257 -28.08 22.68 7.10
C THR A 257 -27.11 22.34 8.23
N LEU A 258 -27.37 22.81 9.45
CA LEU A 258 -26.52 22.52 10.62
C LEU A 258 -26.55 21.05 11.01
N SER A 259 -27.73 20.40 10.98
CA SER A 259 -27.84 18.96 11.25
C SER A 259 -27.15 18.13 10.18
N PHE A 260 -27.23 18.54 8.92
CA PHE A 260 -26.51 17.91 7.81
C PHE A 260 -24.99 18.00 8.04
N LEU A 261 -24.47 19.20 8.31
CA LEU A 261 -23.04 19.42 8.59
C LEU A 261 -22.57 18.60 9.80
N ALA A 262 -23.33 18.61 10.90
CA ALA A 262 -22.99 17.87 12.11
C ALA A 262 -22.99 16.34 11.93
N CYS A 263 -23.76 15.81 10.97
CA CYS A 263 -23.75 14.38 10.65
C CYS A 263 -22.75 14.01 9.55
N THR A 264 -22.18 14.98 8.84
CA THR A 264 -21.30 14.72 7.69
C THR A 264 -20.01 14.04 8.14
N LEU A 265 -19.27 14.63 9.08
CA LEU A 265 -18.00 14.07 9.56
C LEU A 265 -18.17 12.68 10.23
N PRO A 266 -19.11 12.48 11.19
CA PRO A 266 -19.37 11.15 11.77
C PRO A 266 -19.64 10.08 10.72
N PHE A 267 -20.39 10.44 9.69
CA PHE A 267 -20.76 9.51 8.63
C PHE A 267 -19.62 9.21 7.66
N VAL A 268 -18.77 10.19 7.35
CA VAL A 268 -17.52 9.97 6.60
C VAL A 268 -16.61 9.02 7.38
N VAL A 269 -16.42 9.23 8.68
CA VAL A 269 -15.64 8.34 9.54
C VAL A 269 -16.22 6.93 9.56
N VAL A 270 -17.53 6.77 9.77
CA VAL A 270 -18.20 5.45 9.76
C VAL A 270 -17.92 4.72 8.44
N LEU A 271 -18.09 5.38 7.31
CA LEU A 271 -17.91 4.76 6.01
C LEU A 271 -16.45 4.43 5.74
N TYR A 272 -15.53 5.31 6.12
CA TYR A 272 -14.10 5.06 6.05
C TYR A 272 -13.73 3.81 6.86
N THR A 273 -14.22 3.70 8.10
CA THR A 273 -13.99 2.52 8.94
C THR A 273 -14.60 1.24 8.38
N LEU A 274 -15.79 1.31 7.78
CA LEU A 274 -16.41 0.14 7.16
C LEU A 274 -15.66 -0.35 5.92
N GLU A 275 -15.02 0.56 5.18
CA GLU A 275 -14.26 0.23 3.97
C GLU A 275 -12.84 -0.22 4.28
N PHE A 276 -12.12 0.53 5.12
CA PHE A 276 -10.69 0.33 5.38
C PHE A 276 -10.38 -0.41 6.68
N GLY A 277 -11.39 -0.71 7.50
CA GLY A 277 -11.23 -1.43 8.77
C GLY A 277 -10.65 -0.60 9.92
N LYS A 278 -10.36 0.70 9.71
CA LYS A 278 -9.82 1.63 10.70
C LYS A 278 -10.45 3.04 10.60
N PRO A 279 -10.50 3.84 11.68
CA PRO A 279 -10.94 5.25 11.61
C PRO A 279 -9.91 6.13 10.89
N LEU A 280 -10.28 7.39 10.61
CA LEU A 280 -9.37 8.38 10.00
C LEU A 280 -8.27 8.79 10.99
N GLU A 281 -7.01 8.65 10.61
CA GLU A 281 -5.86 9.01 11.43
C GLU A 281 -5.25 10.35 10.99
N GLN A 282 -4.33 10.90 11.79
CA GLN A 282 -3.65 12.17 11.48
C GLN A 282 -3.01 12.17 10.08
N THR A 283 -2.40 11.05 9.68
CA THR A 283 -1.77 10.86 8.36
C THR A 283 -2.79 10.95 7.22
N ASP A 284 -4.00 10.41 7.40
CA ASP A 284 -5.07 10.53 6.40
C ASP A 284 -5.51 12.00 6.25
N TYR A 285 -5.61 12.74 7.36
CA TYR A 285 -5.91 14.18 7.33
C TYR A 285 -4.80 15.01 6.69
N PHE A 286 -3.52 14.69 6.95
CA PHE A 286 -2.40 15.35 6.26
C PHE A 286 -2.48 15.14 4.75
N GLY A 287 -2.80 13.92 4.31
CA GLY A 287 -3.09 13.64 2.90
C GLY A 287 -4.16 14.59 2.36
N PHE A 288 -5.29 14.73 3.07
CA PHE A 288 -6.38 15.65 2.68
C PHE A 288 -6.02 17.14 2.70
N TYR A 289 -5.06 17.58 3.53
CA TYR A 289 -4.62 18.97 3.61
C TYR A 289 -3.51 19.32 2.61
N GLN A 290 -2.72 18.34 2.19
CA GLN A 290 -1.68 18.50 1.17
C GLN A 290 -2.23 18.48 -0.26
N THR A 291 -3.43 17.92 -0.42
CA THR A 291 -4.15 17.77 -1.67
C THR A 291 -5.30 18.77 -1.83
N ASP A 292 -5.97 18.78 -2.98
CA ASP A 292 -7.24 19.49 -3.15
C ASP A 292 -8.48 18.60 -2.93
N ILE A 293 -9.62 19.25 -2.72
CA ILE A 293 -10.88 18.55 -2.42
C ILE A 293 -11.32 17.56 -3.51
N ARG A 294 -10.95 17.79 -4.77
CA ARG A 294 -11.32 16.95 -5.92
C ARG A 294 -10.40 15.75 -6.09
N GLU A 295 -9.13 15.85 -5.75
CA GLU A 295 -8.22 14.69 -5.65
C GLU A 295 -8.68 13.79 -4.48
N SER A 296 -9.04 14.37 -3.33
CA SER A 296 -9.70 13.62 -2.23
C SER A 296 -10.99 12.92 -2.69
N ILE A 297 -11.82 13.59 -3.51
CA ILE A 297 -13.02 12.98 -4.10
C ILE A 297 -12.65 11.85 -5.06
N SER A 298 -11.60 12.01 -5.88
CA SER A 298 -11.18 11.00 -6.85
C SER A 298 -10.61 9.77 -6.16
N TYR A 299 -9.80 9.95 -5.13
CA TYR A 299 -9.32 8.88 -4.26
C TYR A 299 -10.49 8.05 -3.72
N LEU A 300 -11.52 8.71 -3.20
CA LEU A 300 -12.69 8.01 -2.68
C LEU A 300 -13.57 7.38 -3.78
N GLN A 301 -13.64 7.98 -4.98
CA GLN A 301 -14.34 7.39 -6.13
C GLN A 301 -13.63 6.15 -6.67
N PHE A 302 -12.29 6.17 -6.66
CA PHE A 302 -11.44 5.05 -7.06
C PHE A 302 -11.59 3.89 -6.08
N ASN A 303 -11.46 4.16 -4.78
CA ASN A 303 -11.52 3.11 -3.75
C ASN A 303 -12.93 2.62 -3.42
N SER A 304 -13.97 3.48 -3.42
CA SER A 304 -15.34 3.06 -3.06
C SER A 304 -16.44 3.87 -3.78
N PRO A 305 -16.68 3.59 -5.08
CA PRO A 305 -17.68 4.32 -5.87
C PRO A 305 -19.12 4.14 -5.35
N LYS A 306 -19.42 3.02 -4.65
CA LYS A 306 -20.75 2.75 -4.09
C LYS A 306 -20.99 3.48 -2.77
N ALA A 307 -19.98 3.60 -1.90
CA ALA A 307 -20.09 4.34 -0.64
C ALA A 307 -20.37 5.83 -0.89
N TRP A 308 -19.79 6.41 -1.95
CA TRP A 308 -20.04 7.80 -2.33
C TRP A 308 -21.49 8.12 -2.69
N TRP A 309 -22.16 7.22 -3.43
CA TRP A 309 -23.59 7.38 -3.72
C TRP A 309 -24.44 7.25 -2.46
N LEU A 310 -24.06 6.37 -1.54
CA LEU A 310 -24.69 6.33 -0.22
C LEU A 310 -24.47 7.64 0.54
N ILE A 311 -23.30 8.28 0.39
CA ILE A 311 -23.04 9.57 1.05
C ILE A 311 -23.92 10.68 0.52
N LEU A 312 -23.88 10.87 -0.79
CA LEU A 312 -24.56 11.94 -1.48
C LEU A 312 -26.08 11.79 -1.45
N LEU A 313 -26.61 10.57 -1.39
CA LEU A 313 -28.04 10.33 -1.44
C LEU A 313 -28.64 10.08 -0.05
N ALA A 314 -28.01 9.24 0.79
CA ALA A 314 -28.64 8.84 2.05
C ALA A 314 -28.70 9.98 3.07
N LEU A 315 -27.63 10.79 3.20
CA LEU A 315 -27.57 11.87 4.19
C LEU A 315 -28.59 12.98 3.90
N PRO A 316 -28.75 13.51 2.67
CA PRO A 316 -29.80 14.50 2.38
C PRO A 316 -31.22 13.92 2.46
N ILE A 317 -31.43 12.67 1.99
CA ILE A 317 -32.74 12.01 2.04
C ILE A 317 -33.23 11.87 3.48
N LEU A 318 -32.33 11.62 4.42
CA LEU A 318 -32.59 11.56 5.86
C LEU A 318 -33.36 12.79 6.38
N PHE A 319 -33.03 13.98 5.86
CA PHE A 319 -33.55 15.25 6.34
C PHE A 319 -34.77 15.77 5.54
N ILE A 320 -35.11 15.17 4.39
CA ILE A 320 -36.30 15.49 3.59
C ILE A 320 -37.59 15.51 4.44
N PRO A 321 -37.86 14.55 5.35
CA PRO A 321 -39.05 14.57 6.20
C PRO A 321 -39.21 15.86 7.03
N LEU A 322 -38.11 16.54 7.40
CA LEU A 322 -38.13 17.76 8.19
C LEU A 322 -38.70 18.97 7.43
N ALA A 323 -38.52 18.99 6.10
CA ALA A 323 -39.04 20.04 5.23
C ALA A 323 -40.58 20.08 5.24
N PHE A 324 -41.22 18.91 5.30
CA PHE A 324 -42.68 18.74 5.19
C PHE A 324 -43.46 18.97 6.50
N ILE A 325 -42.78 19.26 7.61
CA ILE A 325 -43.44 19.42 8.92
C ILE A 325 -44.25 20.73 8.96
N LYS A 326 -45.54 20.62 9.32
CA LYS A 326 -46.48 21.75 9.32
C LYS A 326 -46.34 22.63 10.58
N LYS A 327 -46.90 23.86 10.50
CA LYS A 327 -47.00 24.80 11.63
C LYS A 327 -47.69 24.16 12.84
N ARG A 328 -47.17 24.39 14.04
CA ARG A 328 -47.91 24.20 15.31
C ARG A 328 -48.57 25.51 15.74
N ILE A 329 -49.80 25.42 16.26
CA ILE A 329 -50.64 26.57 16.64
C ILE A 329 -50.48 26.92 18.14
N ASN A 330 -49.89 26.04 18.95
CA ASN A 330 -49.68 26.26 20.38
C ASN A 330 -48.54 27.25 20.64
N LYS A 331 -48.55 27.96 21.78
CA LYS A 331 -47.42 28.79 22.23
C LYS A 331 -46.22 27.91 22.60
N LEU A 332 -45.02 28.34 22.22
CA LEU A 332 -43.76 27.69 22.61
C LEU A 332 -43.57 27.83 24.12
N ASN A 333 -43.19 26.73 24.80
CA ASN A 333 -42.95 26.75 26.23
C ASN A 333 -41.57 27.39 26.49
N PRO A 334 -41.46 28.45 27.32
CA PRO A 334 -40.17 29.04 27.70
C PRO A 334 -39.15 28.01 28.21
N ALA A 335 -39.62 26.92 28.83
CA ALA A 335 -38.77 25.81 29.27
C ALA A 335 -37.96 25.17 28.14
N THR A 336 -38.44 25.20 26.88
CA THR A 336 -37.70 24.64 25.73
C THR A 336 -36.42 25.43 25.44
N PHE A 337 -36.44 26.76 25.62
CA PHE A 337 -35.23 27.58 25.46
C PHE A 337 -34.23 27.31 26.59
N VAL A 338 -34.72 27.19 27.82
CA VAL A 338 -33.89 26.88 28.99
C VAL A 338 -33.23 25.51 28.84
N VAL A 339 -33.98 24.49 28.44
CA VAL A 339 -33.44 23.13 28.19
C VAL A 339 -32.42 23.15 27.05
N SER A 340 -32.70 23.85 25.96
CA SER A 340 -31.73 23.96 24.84
C SER A 340 -30.44 24.65 25.29
N ALA A 341 -30.54 25.74 26.05
CA ALA A 341 -29.37 26.45 26.58
C ALA A 341 -28.55 25.60 27.55
N ILE A 342 -29.22 24.84 28.43
CA ILE A 342 -28.55 23.89 29.33
C ILE A 342 -27.83 22.82 28.52
N LEU A 343 -28.48 22.21 27.52
CA LEU A 343 -27.86 21.20 26.67
C LEU A 343 -26.65 21.74 25.90
N VAL A 344 -26.68 22.99 25.42
CA VAL A 344 -25.54 23.65 24.78
C VAL A 344 -24.42 23.93 25.78
N ILE A 345 -24.71 24.43 26.98
CA ILE A 345 -23.69 24.64 28.01
C ILE A 345 -23.04 23.30 28.38
N MET A 346 -23.83 22.23 28.44
CA MET A 346 -23.37 20.90 28.75
C MET A 346 -22.43 20.33 27.69
N THR A 347 -22.53 20.70 26.41
CA THR A 347 -21.54 20.27 25.40
C THR A 347 -20.15 20.85 25.64
N PHE A 348 -20.01 21.92 26.44
CA PHE A 348 -18.72 22.50 26.83
C PHE A 348 -18.13 21.91 28.12
N ILE A 349 -18.88 21.05 28.82
CA ILE A 349 -18.43 20.43 30.08
C ILE A 349 -17.65 19.13 29.83
N PHE A 350 -17.88 18.48 28.69
CA PHE A 350 -17.24 17.21 28.34
C PHE A 350 -16.03 17.41 27.42
N GLU A 351 -15.07 16.51 27.57
CA GLU A 351 -13.99 16.34 26.60
C GLU A 351 -14.60 16.08 25.21
N ILE A 352 -14.10 16.82 24.23
CA ILE A 352 -14.51 16.72 22.83
C ILE A 352 -14.04 15.34 22.31
N PRO A 353 -14.88 14.57 21.60
CA PRO A 353 -14.47 13.28 21.09
C PRO A 353 -13.29 13.39 20.13
N GLU A 354 -12.40 12.42 20.18
CA GLU A 354 -11.18 12.34 19.36
C GLU A 354 -11.46 12.51 17.86
N MET A 355 -12.53 11.90 17.36
CA MET A 355 -13.02 12.08 15.98
C MET A 355 -13.14 13.54 15.52
N ILE A 356 -13.42 14.48 16.43
CA ILE A 356 -13.52 15.91 16.12
C ILE A 356 -12.15 16.59 16.28
N THR A 357 -11.39 16.25 17.32
CA THR A 357 -10.12 16.91 17.63
C THR A 357 -9.02 16.50 16.68
N VAL A 358 -8.95 15.24 16.23
CA VAL A 358 -7.90 14.75 15.31
C VAL A 358 -7.87 15.59 14.03
N ALA A 359 -9.02 15.91 13.45
CA ALA A 359 -9.08 16.77 12.26
C ALA A 359 -8.50 18.18 12.54
N SER A 360 -8.94 18.83 13.63
CA SER A 360 -8.48 20.20 13.94
C SER A 360 -7.02 20.26 14.36
N ASP A 361 -6.57 19.28 15.14
CA ASP A 361 -5.20 19.19 15.64
C ASP A 361 -4.26 18.92 14.47
N SER A 362 -4.64 17.99 13.57
CA SER A 362 -3.91 17.74 12.31
C SER A 362 -3.78 18.99 11.45
N TYR A 363 -4.84 19.81 11.33
CA TYR A 363 -4.74 21.06 10.57
C TYR A 363 -3.77 22.07 11.22
N GLY A 364 -3.83 22.18 12.56
CA GLY A 364 -2.93 23.04 13.33
C GLY A 364 -1.47 22.62 13.20
N ASP A 365 -1.19 21.33 13.32
CA ASP A 365 0.16 20.78 13.18
C ASP A 365 0.68 20.98 11.75
N TYR A 366 -0.11 20.61 10.73
CA TYR A 366 0.27 20.77 9.32
C TYR A 366 0.66 22.22 8.97
N THR A 367 -0.20 23.17 9.35
CA THR A 367 0.04 24.59 9.03
C THR A 367 1.26 25.15 9.76
N LYS A 368 1.47 24.74 11.02
CA LYS A 368 2.63 25.15 11.80
C LYS A 368 3.93 24.58 11.23
N GLU A 369 3.94 23.29 10.90
CA GLU A 369 5.10 22.62 10.31
C GLU A 369 5.48 23.23 8.96
N LEU A 370 4.51 23.51 8.11
CA LEU A 370 4.74 24.13 6.82
C LEU A 370 5.30 25.56 6.93
N GLU A 371 4.75 26.38 7.83
CA GLU A 371 5.28 27.74 8.03
C GLU A 371 6.71 27.71 8.58
N LEU A 372 7.01 26.82 9.52
CA LEU A 372 8.39 26.59 9.99
C LEU A 372 9.31 26.15 8.84
N PHE A 373 8.84 25.27 7.97
CA PHE A 373 9.61 24.84 6.80
C PHE A 373 9.90 26.01 5.85
N LYS A 374 8.89 26.83 5.51
CA LYS A 374 9.09 28.04 4.69
C LYS A 374 10.06 29.03 5.33
N GLU A 375 10.00 29.21 6.65
CA GLU A 375 10.94 30.05 7.38
C GLU A 375 12.37 29.50 7.31
N ASN A 376 12.55 28.19 7.45
CA ASN A 376 13.86 27.53 7.29
C ASN A 376 14.40 27.69 5.86
N LEU A 377 13.55 27.49 4.85
CA LEU A 377 13.89 27.67 3.44
C LEU A 377 14.33 29.11 3.08
N ARG A 378 13.73 30.12 3.74
CA ARG A 378 14.05 31.55 3.53
C ARG A 378 15.28 32.00 4.32
N SER A 379 15.43 31.53 5.55
CA SER A 379 16.58 31.87 6.41
C SER A 379 17.88 31.20 5.93
N PHE A 380 17.80 30.30 4.97
CA PHE A 380 18.94 29.59 4.41
C PHE A 380 20.02 30.51 3.81
N ASP A 381 19.62 31.65 3.21
CA ASP A 381 20.55 32.66 2.69
C ASP A 381 21.48 33.22 3.79
N GLU A 382 21.04 33.21 5.05
CA GLU A 382 21.85 33.71 6.19
C GLU A 382 22.97 32.74 6.58
N PHE A 383 22.86 31.45 6.20
CA PHE A 383 23.80 30.39 6.56
C PHE A 383 24.60 29.85 5.36
N GLU A 384 24.41 30.39 4.16
CA GLU A 384 25.05 29.96 2.91
C GLU A 384 26.58 29.80 3.05
N GLY A 385 27.24 30.76 3.69
CA GLY A 385 28.70 30.75 3.89
C GLY A 385 29.23 29.57 4.73
N GLN A 386 28.37 28.89 5.49
CA GLN A 386 28.74 27.73 6.30
C GLN A 386 28.73 26.42 5.49
N LEU A 387 28.01 26.40 4.36
CA LEU A 387 27.81 25.23 3.51
C LEU A 387 28.94 25.02 2.52
N GLN A 388 29.76 26.05 2.26
CA GLN A 388 30.92 25.96 1.36
C GLN A 388 30.56 25.43 -0.03
N VAL A 389 29.53 26.02 -0.65
CA VAL A 389 29.07 25.64 -1.99
C VAL A 389 30.07 26.10 -3.06
N SER A 390 30.48 25.19 -3.93
CA SER A 390 31.32 25.52 -5.09
C SER A 390 30.53 26.25 -6.18
N GLN A 391 31.13 27.27 -6.78
CA GLN A 391 30.52 28.01 -7.89
C GLN A 391 30.48 27.18 -9.18
N LYS A 392 29.36 27.21 -9.90
CA LYS A 392 29.13 26.47 -11.14
C LYS A 392 29.07 27.43 -12.34
N LYS A 393 30.24 27.78 -12.86
CA LYS A 393 30.40 28.79 -13.93
C LYS A 393 30.50 28.19 -15.34
N ASP A 394 30.06 26.95 -15.49
CA ASP A 394 30.04 26.26 -16.78
C ASP A 394 28.84 26.73 -17.61
N ASN A 395 28.89 26.55 -18.93
CA ASN A 395 27.76 26.77 -19.83
C ASN A 395 27.04 25.44 -20.07
N GLU A 396 26.13 25.07 -19.17
CA GLU A 396 25.48 23.75 -19.15
C GLU A 396 23.96 23.90 -18.93
N VAL A 397 23.19 22.91 -19.38
CA VAL A 397 21.74 22.87 -19.15
C VAL A 397 21.29 21.49 -18.73
N TYR A 398 20.46 21.47 -17.68
CA TYR A 398 19.95 20.26 -17.05
C TYR A 398 18.43 20.28 -17.02
N PHE A 399 17.79 19.22 -17.52
CA PHE A 399 16.36 19.00 -17.33
C PHE A 399 16.16 17.97 -16.22
N ILE A 400 15.50 18.37 -15.13
CA ILE A 400 15.10 17.47 -14.04
C ILE A 400 13.59 17.24 -14.20
N ILE A 401 13.21 16.12 -14.80
CA ILE A 401 11.82 15.80 -15.12
C ILE A 401 11.24 14.95 -14.00
N ILE A 402 10.18 15.46 -13.38
CA ILE A 402 9.44 14.83 -12.28
C ILE A 402 8.18 14.21 -12.90
N GLY A 403 8.20 12.88 -13.03
CA GLY A 403 7.03 12.09 -13.41
C GLY A 403 6.06 11.93 -12.24
N GLU A 404 4.81 11.59 -12.57
CA GLU A 404 3.70 11.54 -11.60
C GLU A 404 2.99 10.18 -11.69
N ALA A 405 2.93 9.45 -10.57
CA ALA A 405 2.21 8.19 -10.41
C ALA A 405 2.57 7.10 -11.45
N GLN A 406 3.86 6.95 -11.80
CA GLN A 406 4.30 6.01 -12.84
C GLN A 406 4.93 4.74 -12.27
N SER A 407 4.32 3.60 -12.60
CA SER A 407 4.82 2.28 -12.24
C SER A 407 5.72 1.70 -13.34
N LYS A 408 6.92 1.24 -12.97
CA LYS A 408 7.81 0.53 -13.90
C LYS A 408 7.17 -0.76 -14.44
N PHE A 409 6.22 -1.34 -13.71
CA PHE A 409 5.52 -2.56 -14.12
C PHE A 409 4.57 -2.35 -15.31
N HIS A 410 4.34 -1.12 -15.75
CA HIS A 410 3.52 -0.76 -16.91
C HIS A 410 4.35 -0.15 -18.06
N MET A 411 5.67 -0.37 -18.07
CA MET A 411 6.59 0.19 -19.05
C MET A 411 7.31 -0.91 -19.84
N SER A 412 7.23 -0.89 -21.17
CA SER A 412 7.88 -1.91 -22.02
C SER A 412 9.39 -1.98 -21.80
N GLN A 413 10.02 -0.85 -21.44
CA GLN A 413 11.44 -0.76 -21.10
C GLN A 413 11.82 -1.67 -19.93
N TYR A 414 10.86 -2.04 -19.08
CA TYR A 414 11.03 -2.91 -17.91
C TYR A 414 10.40 -4.30 -18.11
N GLY A 415 10.08 -4.67 -19.35
CA GLY A 415 9.54 -5.98 -19.70
C GLY A 415 8.02 -6.08 -19.71
N TYR A 416 7.30 -4.96 -19.66
CA TYR A 416 5.84 -4.96 -19.79
C TYR A 416 5.41 -5.40 -21.20
N VAL A 417 4.29 -6.12 -21.27
CA VAL A 417 3.81 -6.76 -22.51
C VAL A 417 3.37 -5.76 -23.59
N ARG A 418 2.86 -4.59 -23.21
CA ARG A 418 2.45 -3.54 -24.15
C ARG A 418 3.61 -2.60 -24.44
N PRO A 419 3.73 -2.08 -25.68
CA PRO A 419 4.73 -1.09 -26.05
C PRO A 419 4.34 0.30 -25.52
N THR A 420 4.37 0.48 -24.21
CA THR A 420 3.99 1.73 -23.52
C THR A 420 5.11 2.76 -23.50
N THR A 421 6.36 2.35 -23.76
CA THR A 421 7.52 3.26 -23.76
C THR A 421 8.43 3.11 -24.99
N PRO A 422 7.89 3.11 -26.23
CA PRO A 422 8.66 2.80 -27.43
C PRO A 422 9.83 3.76 -27.69
N HIS A 423 9.73 5.03 -27.26
CA HIS A 423 10.82 6.00 -27.39
C HIS A 423 11.93 5.69 -26.38
N LEU A 424 11.59 5.43 -25.11
CA LEU A 424 12.57 4.99 -24.12
C LEU A 424 13.23 3.66 -24.50
N ASP A 425 12.48 2.69 -25.06
CA ASP A 425 12.99 1.41 -25.58
C ASP A 425 14.03 1.61 -26.69
N SER A 426 13.95 2.73 -27.40
CA SER A 426 14.90 3.10 -28.45
C SER A 426 16.10 3.85 -27.87
N LEU A 427 15.88 4.76 -26.92
CA LEU A 427 16.94 5.53 -26.25
C LEU A 427 17.83 4.65 -25.38
N SER A 428 17.28 3.65 -24.69
CA SER A 428 18.01 2.74 -23.80
C SER A 428 19.08 1.91 -24.52
N LYS A 429 18.97 1.76 -25.85
CA LYS A 429 19.96 1.08 -26.69
C LYS A 429 21.18 1.95 -27.01
N LEU A 430 21.12 3.26 -26.73
CA LEU A 430 22.20 4.21 -26.98
C LEU A 430 23.13 4.31 -25.77
N ALA A 431 24.43 4.47 -26.01
CA ALA A 431 25.44 4.54 -24.96
C ALA A 431 25.32 5.79 -24.05
N ASN A 432 24.52 6.77 -24.45
CA ASN A 432 24.30 8.03 -23.77
C ASN A 432 23.03 8.05 -22.90
N THR A 433 22.38 6.90 -22.71
CA THR A 433 21.24 6.73 -21.82
C THR A 433 21.58 5.71 -20.72
N VAL A 434 21.16 5.97 -19.48
CA VAL A 434 21.35 5.07 -18.35
C VAL A 434 20.01 4.84 -17.66
N ILE A 435 19.54 3.59 -17.63
CA ILE A 435 18.26 3.19 -17.02
C ILE A 435 18.55 2.50 -15.69
N PHE A 436 17.85 2.91 -14.63
CA PHE A 436 17.92 2.23 -13.34
C PHE A 436 16.92 1.08 -13.31
N SER A 437 17.38 -0.13 -12.99
CA SER A 437 16.53 -1.33 -12.93
C SER A 437 15.79 -1.49 -11.60
N ASN A 438 16.42 -1.02 -10.50
CA ASN A 438 15.86 -1.09 -9.16
C ASN A 438 15.73 0.31 -8.53
N ALA A 439 14.85 1.14 -9.10
CA ALA A 439 14.47 2.42 -8.52
C ALA A 439 13.13 2.32 -7.79
N ILE A 440 13.06 2.91 -6.60
CA ILE A 440 11.86 2.95 -5.77
C ILE A 440 11.57 4.34 -5.22
N SER A 441 10.30 4.63 -4.95
CA SER A 441 9.90 5.80 -4.21
C SER A 441 9.95 5.55 -2.70
N SER A 442 10.30 6.60 -1.98
CA SER A 442 10.45 6.61 -0.54
C SER A 442 9.08 6.71 0.16
N ASN A 443 8.08 7.24 -0.56
CA ASN A 443 6.68 7.34 -0.13
C ASN A 443 5.71 7.02 -1.30
N THR A 444 4.42 6.90 -1.01
CA THR A 444 3.35 6.70 -2.01
C THR A 444 2.59 7.99 -2.34
N HIS A 445 2.94 9.12 -1.73
CA HIS A 445 2.32 10.41 -1.98
C HIS A 445 3.34 11.44 -2.44
N THR A 446 3.02 12.18 -3.51
CA THR A 446 3.86 13.21 -4.16
C THR A 446 4.50 14.16 -3.17
N ALA A 447 3.70 14.74 -2.25
CA ALA A 447 4.18 15.76 -1.32
C ALA A 447 5.28 15.22 -0.41
N MET A 448 5.13 14.01 0.13
CA MET A 448 6.12 13.39 1.01
C MET A 448 7.35 12.92 0.22
N SER A 449 7.14 12.25 -0.91
CA SER A 449 8.24 11.78 -1.79
C SER A 449 9.12 12.94 -2.25
N LEU A 450 8.53 14.01 -2.78
CA LEU A 450 9.27 15.14 -3.34
C LEU A 450 9.90 16.04 -2.28
N SER A 451 9.31 16.14 -1.08
CA SER A 451 9.92 16.89 0.02
C SER A 451 11.22 16.23 0.49
N ALA A 452 11.26 14.90 0.56
CA ALA A 452 12.50 14.17 0.80
C ALA A 452 13.45 14.30 -0.40
N ALA A 453 12.98 14.03 -1.62
CA ALA A 453 13.78 14.05 -2.84
C ALA A 453 14.56 15.35 -3.08
N PHE A 454 13.95 16.50 -2.74
CA PHE A 454 14.54 17.82 -2.97
C PHE A 454 15.18 18.46 -1.75
N THR A 455 15.30 17.74 -0.63
CA THR A 455 16.06 18.21 0.53
C THR A 455 17.24 17.29 0.83
N GLN A 456 18.14 17.71 1.72
CA GLN A 456 19.25 16.85 2.17
C GLN A 456 18.77 15.57 2.90
N ALA A 457 17.51 15.56 3.36
CA ALA A 457 16.97 14.45 4.14
C ALA A 457 16.71 13.21 3.29
N ASN A 458 17.09 12.06 3.83
CA ASN A 458 16.71 10.75 3.31
C ASN A 458 16.46 9.78 4.47
N TYR A 459 15.76 8.69 4.20
CA TYR A 459 15.37 7.78 5.28
C TYR A 459 16.53 7.04 5.94
N SER A 460 17.67 6.96 5.25
CA SER A 460 18.89 6.33 5.80
C SER A 460 19.71 7.28 6.68
N ASN A 461 19.60 8.61 6.51
CA ASN A 461 20.35 9.61 7.29
C ASN A 461 19.58 10.18 8.49
N GLN A 462 18.28 9.88 8.61
CA GLN A 462 17.39 10.29 9.70
C GLN A 462 17.29 11.82 9.90
N LEU A 463 17.65 12.61 8.89
CA LEU A 463 17.45 14.05 8.92
C LEU A 463 15.98 14.39 8.71
N ASP A 464 15.55 15.46 9.37
CA ASP A 464 14.22 16.02 9.18
C ASP A 464 14.23 16.93 7.94
N PHE A 465 13.43 16.60 6.92
CA PHE A 465 13.34 17.39 5.70
C PHE A 465 12.93 18.84 5.99
N GLN A 466 12.12 19.07 7.03
CA GLN A 466 11.65 20.41 7.42
C GLN A 466 12.79 21.30 7.93
N LYS A 467 13.91 20.72 8.35
CA LYS A 467 15.09 21.41 8.88
C LYS A 467 16.29 21.34 7.93
N SER A 468 16.10 20.75 6.76
CA SER A 468 17.18 20.46 5.82
C SER A 468 17.24 21.50 4.69
N PRO A 469 18.44 21.79 4.16
CA PRO A 469 18.61 22.50 2.89
C PRO A 469 17.74 21.88 1.78
N SER A 470 17.16 22.71 0.91
CA SER A 470 16.70 22.22 -0.39
C SER A 470 17.85 22.18 -1.39
N ILE A 471 17.70 21.39 -2.45
CA ILE A 471 18.64 21.41 -3.58
C ILE A 471 18.62 22.78 -4.29
N ILE A 472 17.47 23.47 -4.30
CA ILE A 472 17.33 24.78 -4.93
C ILE A 472 18.19 25.83 -4.21
N ASN A 473 18.23 25.77 -2.87
CA ASN A 473 19.14 26.61 -2.10
C ASN A 473 20.60 26.40 -2.51
N ILE A 474 21.03 25.14 -2.70
CA ILE A 474 22.40 24.83 -3.11
C ILE A 474 22.68 25.32 -4.53
N LEU A 475 21.75 25.11 -5.46
CA LEU A 475 21.89 25.56 -6.85
C LEU A 475 21.99 27.09 -6.94
N ASN A 476 21.12 27.81 -6.25
CA ASN A 476 21.16 29.27 -6.22
C ASN A 476 22.49 29.79 -5.62
N ALA A 477 22.96 29.18 -4.52
CA ALA A 477 24.26 29.49 -3.91
C ALA A 477 25.45 29.17 -4.84
N ALA A 478 25.28 28.22 -5.76
CA ALA A 478 26.27 27.86 -6.76
C ALA A 478 26.26 28.77 -8.01
N ASP A 479 25.44 29.83 -8.04
CA ASP A 479 25.27 30.73 -9.20
C ASP A 479 24.61 30.03 -10.41
N VAL A 480 23.67 29.10 -10.14
CA VAL A 480 22.90 28.38 -11.16
C VAL A 480 21.52 29.03 -11.35
N HIS A 481 21.12 29.22 -12.61
CA HIS A 481 19.77 29.70 -12.95
C HIS A 481 18.74 28.58 -12.81
N THR A 482 17.78 28.75 -11.92
CA THR A 482 16.78 27.73 -11.56
C THR A 482 15.38 28.07 -12.07
N TYR A 483 14.75 27.13 -12.78
CA TYR A 483 13.40 27.29 -13.32
C TYR A 483 12.51 26.15 -12.83
N TRP A 484 11.29 26.47 -12.38
CA TRP A 484 10.26 25.47 -12.09
C TRP A 484 9.09 25.60 -13.07
N ILE A 485 8.90 24.61 -13.94
CA ILE A 485 7.88 24.63 -14.98
C ILE A 485 6.95 23.43 -14.77
N SER A 486 5.67 23.67 -14.51
CA SER A 486 4.77 22.65 -13.96
C SER A 486 3.40 22.65 -14.64
N ASN A 487 2.87 21.45 -14.92
CA ASN A 487 1.46 21.22 -15.23
C ASN A 487 0.64 20.76 -14.01
N GLN A 488 1.30 20.52 -12.87
CA GLN A 488 0.62 20.35 -11.60
C GLN A 488 -0.12 21.63 -11.20
N LEU A 489 -1.20 21.48 -10.45
CA LEU A 489 -1.90 22.64 -9.89
C LEU A 489 -0.95 23.40 -8.99
N LYS A 490 -0.84 24.72 -9.18
CA LYS A 490 -0.25 25.57 -8.14
C LYS A 490 -1.20 25.53 -6.95
N TYR A 491 -0.86 24.78 -5.91
CA TYR A 491 -1.72 24.66 -4.73
C TYR A 491 -1.97 26.06 -4.14
N GLY A 492 -3.25 26.33 -3.83
CA GLY A 492 -3.75 27.65 -3.43
C GLY A 492 -3.67 27.84 -1.92
N ILE A 493 -4.80 28.12 -1.27
CA ILE A 493 -4.97 28.40 0.19
C ILE A 493 -4.34 27.32 1.12
N TRP A 494 -3.86 26.22 0.53
CA TRP A 494 -3.13 25.11 1.12
C TRP A 494 -1.75 25.03 0.45
N ASP A 495 -0.84 25.94 0.82
CA ASP A 495 0.56 25.78 0.42
C ASP A 495 1.02 24.38 0.90
N ASN A 496 1.84 23.67 0.14
CA ASN A 496 2.47 22.42 0.57
C ASN A 496 4.00 22.53 0.41
N ALA A 497 4.73 21.59 1.00
CA ALA A 497 6.19 21.64 1.05
C ALA A 497 6.83 21.68 -0.35
N VAL A 498 6.27 20.99 -1.34
CA VAL A 498 6.76 21.02 -2.74
C VAL A 498 6.62 22.42 -3.35
N SER A 499 5.48 23.08 -3.14
CA SER A 499 5.27 24.45 -3.61
C SER A 499 6.23 25.43 -2.92
N ALA A 500 6.51 25.24 -1.63
CA ALA A 500 7.48 26.06 -0.90
C ALA A 500 8.92 25.90 -1.43
N ILE A 501 9.32 24.69 -1.82
CA ILE A 501 10.61 24.43 -2.47
C ILE A 501 10.66 25.07 -3.87
N ALA A 502 9.60 24.87 -4.67
CA ALA A 502 9.48 25.47 -6.01
C ALA A 502 9.54 27.00 -5.95
N GLU A 503 9.01 27.61 -4.89
CA GLU A 503 9.03 29.06 -4.67
C GLU A 503 10.44 29.66 -4.55
N GLN A 504 11.45 28.83 -4.27
CA GLN A 504 12.85 29.25 -4.20
C GLN A 504 13.54 29.34 -5.58
N CYS A 505 12.93 28.81 -6.64
CA CYS A 505 13.47 28.94 -7.99
C CYS A 505 13.38 30.40 -8.46
N GLU A 506 14.37 30.85 -9.24
CA GLU A 506 14.41 32.21 -9.81
C GLU A 506 13.15 32.52 -10.61
N GLU A 507 12.68 31.54 -11.39
CA GLU A 507 11.45 31.66 -12.16
C GLU A 507 10.54 30.45 -12.01
N GLN A 508 9.23 30.69 -11.92
CA GLN A 508 8.20 29.65 -11.84
C GLN A 508 7.10 29.88 -12.87
N VAL A 509 6.67 28.80 -13.52
CA VAL A 509 5.52 28.80 -14.43
C VAL A 509 4.65 27.58 -14.14
N PHE A 510 3.40 27.83 -13.75
CA PHE A 510 2.37 26.80 -13.63
C PHE A 510 1.34 27.04 -14.73
N ILE A 511 1.18 26.09 -15.65
CA ILE A 511 0.24 26.24 -16.77
C ILE A 511 -1.19 25.84 -16.42
N ASN A 512 -1.36 25.03 -15.37
CA ASN A 512 -2.66 24.58 -14.91
C ASN A 512 -3.26 25.54 -13.87
N SER A 513 -4.41 26.11 -14.19
CA SER A 513 -5.14 27.10 -13.39
C SER A 513 -6.49 26.59 -12.86
N ASN A 514 -6.76 25.28 -12.96
CA ASN A 514 -8.05 24.65 -12.63
C ASN A 514 -8.31 24.41 -11.13
N MET A 515 -7.63 25.15 -10.24
CA MET A 515 -7.82 25.06 -8.80
C MET A 515 -9.30 25.05 -8.38
N GLY A 516 -9.74 23.93 -7.80
CA GLY A 516 -11.10 23.74 -7.29
C GLY A 516 -12.21 23.69 -8.35
N LYS A 517 -11.89 23.70 -9.65
CA LYS A 517 -12.86 23.65 -10.76
C LYS A 517 -13.03 22.22 -11.28
N THR A 518 -11.95 21.57 -11.70
CA THR A 518 -11.92 20.26 -12.36
C THR A 518 -10.60 19.53 -12.06
N ASN A 519 -10.62 18.19 -12.12
CA ASN A 519 -9.40 17.35 -12.14
C ASN A 519 -8.80 17.18 -13.55
N GLU A 520 -9.40 17.86 -14.51
CA GLU A 520 -8.86 18.01 -15.86
C GLU A 520 -7.83 19.14 -15.84
N THR A 521 -6.70 18.91 -16.50
CA THR A 521 -5.72 19.95 -16.75
C THR A 521 -6.27 20.94 -17.78
N ASP A 522 -5.82 22.19 -17.72
CA ASP A 522 -6.14 23.17 -18.77
C ASP A 522 -5.58 22.71 -20.13
N ASP A 523 -4.39 22.12 -20.09
CA ASP A 523 -3.69 21.53 -21.22
C ASP A 523 -3.00 20.21 -20.83
N PHE A 524 -2.70 19.35 -21.80
CA PHE A 524 -1.88 18.15 -21.56
C PHE A 524 -0.39 18.51 -21.44
N ASP A 525 0.43 17.60 -20.89
CA ASP A 525 1.85 17.86 -20.56
C ASP A 525 2.72 18.34 -21.75
N GLY A 526 2.37 17.97 -22.99
CA GLY A 526 3.02 18.48 -24.20
C GLY A 526 3.01 20.02 -24.33
N ALA A 527 2.09 20.72 -23.66
CA ALA A 527 2.07 22.19 -23.63
C ALA A 527 3.28 22.80 -22.91
N LEU A 528 3.95 22.05 -22.02
CA LEU A 528 5.15 22.49 -21.31
C LEU A 528 6.32 22.74 -22.27
N LEU A 529 6.41 22.01 -23.39
CA LEU A 529 7.49 22.13 -24.39
C LEU A 529 7.64 23.57 -24.90
N GLU A 530 6.52 24.21 -25.26
CA GLU A 530 6.52 25.58 -25.76
C GLU A 530 6.81 26.60 -24.66
N VAL A 531 6.50 26.30 -23.39
CA VAL A 531 6.90 27.13 -22.24
C VAL A 531 8.41 27.08 -22.05
N ILE A 532 8.98 25.88 -21.98
CA ILE A 532 10.42 25.63 -21.80
C ILE A 532 11.20 26.32 -22.92
N LYS A 533 10.80 26.09 -24.18
CA LYS A 533 11.43 26.71 -25.36
C LYS A 533 11.42 28.24 -25.32
N ARG A 534 10.33 28.86 -24.84
CA ARG A 534 10.27 30.33 -24.68
C ARG A 534 11.21 30.81 -23.58
N LYS A 535 11.28 30.10 -22.45
CA LYS A 535 12.13 30.46 -21.32
C LYS A 535 13.62 30.35 -21.65
N LEU A 536 14.01 29.30 -22.36
CA LEU A 536 15.41 29.05 -22.72
C LEU A 536 15.83 29.72 -24.03
N LYS A 537 14.95 30.47 -24.72
CA LYS A 537 15.24 31.08 -26.02
C LYS A 537 16.47 32.00 -26.00
N SER A 538 16.72 32.68 -24.87
CA SER A 538 17.85 33.57 -24.66
C SER A 538 18.90 33.02 -23.70
N ALA A 539 18.75 31.78 -23.23
CA ALA A 539 19.71 31.11 -22.37
C ALA A 539 20.86 30.58 -23.23
N ASN A 540 22.05 31.19 -23.11
CA ASN A 540 23.25 30.80 -23.86
C ASN A 540 24.56 30.93 -23.06
N GLU A 541 24.49 31.40 -21.82
CA GLU A 541 25.62 31.59 -20.90
C GLU A 541 25.18 31.20 -19.49
N GLY A 542 26.09 30.63 -18.71
CA GLY A 542 25.80 30.14 -17.37
C GLY A 542 25.21 28.73 -17.34
N THR A 543 25.06 28.21 -16.13
CA THR A 543 24.44 26.89 -15.91
C THR A 543 22.96 27.07 -15.58
N HIS A 544 22.11 26.30 -16.27
CA HIS A 544 20.66 26.33 -16.09
C HIS A 544 20.14 24.97 -15.61
N VAL A 545 19.29 24.96 -14.59
CA VAL A 545 18.57 23.76 -14.15
C VAL A 545 17.06 24.03 -14.26
N VAL A 546 16.39 23.22 -15.07
CA VAL A 546 14.95 23.32 -15.34
C VAL A 546 14.26 22.12 -14.71
N PHE A 547 13.54 22.36 -13.62
CA PHE A 547 12.64 21.38 -13.00
C PHE A 547 11.32 21.38 -13.76
N ILE A 548 10.95 20.22 -14.30
CA ILE A 548 9.78 20.02 -15.15
C ILE A 548 8.84 19.05 -14.45
N HIS A 549 7.72 19.54 -13.92
CA HIS A 549 6.78 18.72 -13.14
C HIS A 549 5.55 18.37 -13.98
N LEU A 550 5.44 17.10 -14.34
CA LEU A 550 4.40 16.56 -15.21
C LEU A 550 3.12 16.24 -14.40
N MET A 551 1.98 16.22 -15.09
CA MET A 551 0.77 15.58 -14.57
C MET A 551 0.81 14.05 -14.76
N GLY A 552 1.64 13.58 -15.71
CA GLY A 552 2.01 12.18 -15.89
C GLY A 552 0.82 11.24 -15.94
N SER A 553 0.84 10.21 -15.09
CA SER A 553 -0.20 9.19 -14.99
C SER A 553 -1.11 9.39 -13.78
N HIS A 554 -1.29 10.62 -13.31
CA HIS A 554 -2.19 10.92 -12.18
C HIS A 554 -3.63 10.41 -12.42
N GLY A 555 -4.28 9.95 -11.34
CA GLY A 555 -5.63 9.37 -11.31
C GLY A 555 -6.68 10.12 -12.14
N GLN A 556 -7.64 9.34 -12.69
CA GLN A 556 -8.45 9.69 -13.88
C GLN A 556 -7.63 9.69 -15.18
N TYR A 557 -6.94 8.58 -15.45
CA TYR A 557 -5.92 8.45 -16.50
C TYR A 557 -6.37 8.89 -17.88
N ASN A 558 -7.64 8.68 -18.24
CA ASN A 558 -8.22 9.11 -19.51
C ASN A 558 -8.25 10.63 -19.74
N LYS A 559 -7.85 11.42 -18.73
CA LYS A 559 -7.69 12.88 -18.78
C LYS A 559 -6.22 13.31 -18.85
N ARG A 560 -5.29 12.37 -19.00
CA ARG A 560 -3.84 12.62 -19.06
C ARG A 560 -3.28 12.70 -20.47
N TYR A 561 -4.05 12.26 -21.46
CA TYR A 561 -3.61 12.16 -22.85
C TYR A 561 -4.74 12.57 -23.82
N PRO A 562 -4.40 13.08 -25.02
CA PRO A 562 -5.39 13.44 -26.02
C PRO A 562 -5.92 12.19 -26.74
N ASP A 563 -7.04 12.31 -27.47
CA ASP A 563 -7.76 11.17 -28.05
C ASP A 563 -6.89 10.32 -29.00
N GLU A 564 -5.86 10.90 -29.63
CA GLU A 564 -4.93 10.18 -30.51
C GLU A 564 -4.07 9.13 -29.79
N PHE A 565 -3.94 9.21 -28.46
CA PHE A 565 -3.18 8.28 -27.65
C PHE A 565 -4.06 7.21 -26.98
N ARG A 566 -5.33 7.05 -27.41
CA ARG A 566 -6.20 5.90 -27.05
C ARG A 566 -5.80 4.62 -27.77
N MET A 567 -4.57 4.18 -27.56
CA MET A 567 -3.94 3.08 -28.30
C MET A 567 -4.49 1.70 -27.92
N PHE A 568 -4.87 1.53 -26.64
CA PHE A 568 -5.18 0.22 -26.06
C PHE A 568 -6.68 -0.02 -25.79
N ASP A 569 -7.56 0.91 -26.17
CA ASP A 569 -9.00 0.87 -25.85
C ASP A 569 -9.76 -0.29 -26.54
N HIS A 570 -9.16 -0.91 -27.56
CA HIS A 570 -9.76 -1.97 -28.36
C HIS A 570 -8.94 -3.27 -28.38
N ASP A 571 -7.98 -3.39 -27.46
CA ASP A 571 -7.15 -4.59 -27.35
C ASP A 571 -7.96 -5.82 -26.87
N ASP A 572 -7.50 -7.00 -27.28
CA ASP A 572 -7.94 -8.26 -26.69
C ASP A 572 -7.34 -8.43 -25.28
N PHE A 573 -7.97 -7.77 -24.32
CA PHE A 573 -7.44 -7.63 -22.96
C PHE A 573 -7.25 -8.97 -22.24
N LYS A 574 -8.22 -9.90 -22.35
CA LYS A 574 -8.15 -11.19 -21.64
C LYS A 574 -6.95 -12.01 -22.10
N SER A 575 -6.64 -11.98 -23.40
CA SER A 575 -5.47 -12.69 -23.96
C SER A 575 -4.13 -12.21 -23.40
N LEU A 576 -4.04 -10.93 -23.06
CA LEU A 576 -2.81 -10.33 -22.53
C LEU A 576 -2.76 -10.42 -21.00
N PHE A 577 -3.86 -10.12 -20.33
CA PHE A 577 -3.86 -9.78 -18.91
C PHE A 577 -4.69 -10.73 -18.05
N GLY A 578 -5.23 -11.81 -18.62
CA GLY A 578 -6.07 -12.76 -17.89
C GLY A 578 -7.32 -12.08 -17.33
N ASN A 579 -7.54 -12.21 -16.03
CA ASN A 579 -8.75 -11.74 -15.35
C ASN A 579 -8.67 -10.31 -14.80
N LEU A 580 -7.65 -9.53 -15.18
CA LEU A 580 -7.53 -8.12 -14.77
C LEU A 580 -8.65 -7.24 -15.34
N ASN A 581 -8.75 -6.01 -14.86
CA ASN A 581 -9.79 -5.06 -15.26
C ASN A 581 -9.30 -4.09 -16.37
N PRO A 582 -9.86 -4.14 -17.60
CA PRO A 582 -9.45 -3.26 -18.70
C PRO A 582 -9.74 -1.78 -18.46
N TYR A 583 -10.77 -1.46 -17.66
CA TYR A 583 -11.23 -0.07 -17.47
C TYR A 583 -10.26 0.79 -16.64
N GLU A 584 -9.29 0.16 -15.98
CA GLU A 584 -8.24 0.84 -15.21
C GLU A 584 -6.91 0.77 -15.95
N VAL A 585 -6.54 -0.41 -16.45
CA VAL A 585 -5.25 -0.66 -17.09
C VAL A 585 -5.11 0.04 -18.44
N ASN A 586 -6.11 -0.03 -19.34
CA ASN A 586 -6.00 0.59 -20.67
C ASN A 586 -5.77 2.11 -20.62
N PRO A 587 -6.56 2.91 -19.88
CA PRO A 587 -6.33 4.34 -19.84
C PRO A 587 -5.03 4.71 -19.11
N TYR A 588 -4.54 3.90 -18.16
CA TYR A 588 -3.22 4.10 -17.55
C TYR A 588 -2.07 3.83 -18.54
N ASP A 589 -2.14 2.74 -19.30
CA ASP A 589 -1.13 2.43 -20.32
C ASP A 589 -1.13 3.49 -21.45
N ASN A 590 -2.30 4.04 -21.79
CA ASN A 590 -2.42 5.16 -22.73
C ASN A 590 -1.76 6.45 -22.18
N SER A 591 -1.83 6.71 -20.86
CA SER A 591 -1.11 7.84 -20.27
C SER A 591 0.40 7.61 -20.25
N MET A 592 0.86 6.37 -20.08
CA MET A 592 2.29 6.02 -20.18
C MET A 592 2.87 6.32 -21.56
N ILE A 593 2.18 5.92 -22.64
CA ILE A 593 2.67 6.16 -24.01
C ILE A 593 2.65 7.64 -24.37
N TYR A 594 1.68 8.41 -23.86
CA TYR A 594 1.70 9.86 -24.02
C TYR A 594 2.84 10.51 -23.23
N ASN A 595 3.09 10.06 -22.00
CA ASN A 595 4.24 10.53 -21.22
C ASN A 595 5.58 10.21 -21.90
N ASP A 596 5.75 8.99 -22.42
CA ASP A 596 6.94 8.59 -23.20
C ASP A 596 7.17 9.51 -24.40
N PHE A 597 6.11 9.82 -25.16
CA PHE A 597 6.16 10.79 -26.25
C PHE A 597 6.59 12.18 -25.75
N VAL A 598 5.95 12.71 -24.70
CA VAL A 598 6.26 14.05 -24.17
C VAL A 598 7.72 14.15 -23.70
N VAL A 599 8.22 13.15 -22.95
CA VAL A 599 9.61 13.13 -22.49
C VAL A 599 10.58 13.01 -23.67
N SER A 600 10.25 12.22 -24.70
CA SER A 600 11.08 12.14 -25.91
C SER A 600 11.22 13.50 -26.61
N GLU A 601 10.13 14.27 -26.70
CA GLU A 601 10.15 15.62 -27.26
C GLU A 601 10.92 16.60 -26.37
N MET A 602 10.94 16.40 -25.04
CA MET A 602 11.78 17.17 -24.13
C MET A 602 13.27 16.87 -24.36
N VAL A 603 13.64 15.62 -24.63
CA VAL A 603 15.01 15.24 -25.00
C VAL A 603 15.40 15.88 -26.33
N HIS A 604 14.52 15.84 -27.34
CA HIS A 604 14.76 16.52 -28.62
C HIS A 604 14.92 18.04 -28.46
N LEU A 605 14.08 18.66 -27.63
CA LEU A 605 14.20 20.08 -27.32
C LEU A 605 15.54 20.38 -26.64
N LEU A 606 15.89 19.64 -25.59
CA LEU A 606 17.15 19.77 -24.87
C LEU A 606 18.34 19.65 -25.82
N ASP A 607 18.37 18.61 -26.66
CA ASP A 607 19.46 18.39 -27.60
C ASP A 607 19.58 19.50 -28.65
N SER A 608 18.47 20.16 -29.02
CA SER A 608 18.48 21.28 -29.95
C SER A 608 19.04 22.59 -29.38
N LEU A 609 19.20 22.71 -28.05
CA LEU A 609 19.70 23.91 -27.41
C LEU A 609 21.20 24.13 -27.70
N PRO A 610 21.67 25.40 -27.77
CA PRO A 610 23.04 25.74 -28.15
C PRO A 610 24.07 25.55 -27.01
N PHE A 611 23.92 24.50 -26.19
CA PHE A 611 24.85 24.12 -25.13
C PHE A 611 25.60 22.85 -25.54
N GLU A 612 26.91 22.81 -25.27
CA GLU A 612 27.72 21.61 -25.54
C GLU A 612 27.48 20.51 -24.51
N ARG A 613 27.18 20.89 -23.26
CA ARG A 613 26.98 19.98 -22.13
C ARG A 613 25.54 20.08 -21.67
N LYS A 614 24.80 19.02 -21.97
CA LYS A 614 23.36 18.86 -21.75
C LYS A 614 23.10 17.52 -21.09
N ALA A 615 22.22 17.48 -20.10
CA ALA A 615 21.77 16.25 -19.48
C ALA A 615 20.30 16.34 -19.05
N MET A 616 19.62 15.19 -19.07
CA MET A 616 18.28 15.02 -18.53
C MET A 616 18.30 13.93 -17.47
N PHE A 617 17.62 14.19 -16.36
CA PHE A 617 17.36 13.26 -15.28
C PHE A 617 15.85 13.15 -15.10
N TYR A 618 15.31 11.95 -15.29
CA TYR A 618 13.91 11.65 -15.08
C TYR A 618 13.75 10.68 -13.91
N PHE A 619 12.79 10.96 -13.04
CA PHE A 619 12.31 10.04 -12.00
C PHE A 619 10.83 10.28 -11.74
N ALA A 620 10.08 9.23 -11.40
CA ALA A 620 8.71 9.40 -10.90
C ALA A 620 8.70 9.63 -9.38
N ASP A 621 7.71 10.38 -8.91
CA ASP A 621 7.50 10.69 -7.50
C ASP A 621 7.03 9.47 -6.68
N HIS A 622 6.13 8.67 -7.24
CA HIS A 622 5.67 7.38 -6.76
C HIS A 622 5.08 6.53 -7.90
N ALA A 623 4.74 5.28 -7.60
CA ALA A 623 4.02 4.39 -8.51
C ALA A 623 2.56 4.20 -8.07
N GLU A 624 1.82 3.41 -8.82
CA GLU A 624 0.41 3.14 -8.56
C GLU A 624 0.10 1.65 -8.75
N ASP A 625 -0.74 1.08 -7.88
CA ASP A 625 -1.17 -0.31 -7.97
C ASP A 625 -2.60 -0.45 -8.53
N LEU A 626 -2.64 -0.86 -9.80
CA LEU A 626 -3.87 -1.18 -10.54
C LEU A 626 -4.36 -2.61 -10.36
N ILE A 627 -3.52 -3.52 -9.83
CA ILE A 627 -3.85 -4.94 -9.72
C ILE A 627 -4.78 -5.18 -8.53
N THR A 628 -4.41 -4.68 -7.35
CA THR A 628 -5.28 -4.75 -6.16
C THR A 628 -6.31 -3.63 -6.13
N LYS A 629 -6.17 -2.63 -7.02
CA LYS A 629 -7.00 -1.41 -7.07
C LYS A 629 -6.89 -0.54 -5.83
N HIS A 630 -5.75 -0.63 -5.13
CA HIS A 630 -5.45 0.24 -4.00
C HIS A 630 -4.87 1.59 -4.44
N GLY A 631 -4.47 1.72 -5.72
CA GLY A 631 -3.92 2.97 -6.24
C GLY A 631 -2.60 3.28 -5.55
N HIS A 632 -2.51 4.44 -4.92
CA HIS A 632 -1.35 4.86 -4.13
C HIS A 632 -1.71 5.13 -2.65
N SER A 633 -2.78 4.48 -2.15
CA SER A 633 -3.22 4.59 -0.76
C SER A 633 -2.19 4.03 0.21
N SER A 634 -1.58 4.89 1.03
CA SER A 634 -0.67 4.47 2.11
C SER A 634 -1.35 3.58 3.16
N SER A 635 -2.64 3.77 3.42
CA SER A 635 -3.43 2.94 4.35
C SER A 635 -3.68 1.51 3.83
N LEU A 636 -3.59 1.29 2.51
CA LEU A 636 -3.68 -0.01 1.85
C LEU A 636 -2.37 -0.38 1.15
N PHE A 637 -1.24 0.04 1.75
CA PHE A 637 0.08 -0.08 1.16
C PHE A 637 0.38 -1.50 0.67
N ASN A 638 0.99 -1.56 -0.52
CA ASN A 638 1.74 -2.71 -0.95
C ASN A 638 2.94 -2.25 -1.78
N PHE A 639 3.93 -3.13 -1.92
CA PHE A 639 5.20 -2.76 -2.55
C PHE A 639 5.09 -2.46 -4.05
N ARG A 640 3.98 -2.74 -4.75
CA ARG A 640 3.83 -2.31 -6.16
C ARG A 640 3.71 -0.80 -6.31
N MET A 641 3.29 -0.11 -5.26
CA MET A 641 3.10 1.35 -5.22
C MET A 641 4.41 2.15 -5.20
N ILE A 642 5.57 1.49 -5.08
CA ILE A 642 6.86 2.19 -4.96
C ILE A 642 7.84 1.94 -6.10
N HIS A 643 7.62 0.95 -6.98
CA HIS A 643 8.56 0.65 -8.06
C HIS A 643 8.40 1.63 -9.22
N ILE A 644 9.31 2.60 -9.29
CA ILE A 644 9.25 3.74 -10.21
C ILE A 644 10.27 3.64 -11.35
N PRO A 645 10.00 4.29 -12.49
CA PRO A 645 11.03 4.53 -13.51
C PRO A 645 11.99 5.64 -13.11
N THR A 646 13.28 5.41 -13.36
CA THR A 646 14.35 6.40 -13.18
C THR A 646 15.41 6.22 -14.26
N TYR A 647 15.78 7.30 -14.95
CA TYR A 647 16.79 7.26 -16.00
C TYR A 647 17.43 8.61 -16.31
N PHE A 648 18.57 8.54 -16.99
CA PHE A 648 19.34 9.71 -17.41
C PHE A 648 19.64 9.66 -18.90
N TRP A 649 19.67 10.82 -19.53
CA TRP A 649 20.16 11.01 -20.89
C TRP A 649 21.24 12.09 -20.92
N PHE A 650 22.25 11.90 -21.76
CA PHE A 650 23.40 12.80 -21.84
C PHE A 650 23.73 13.16 -23.30
N SER A 651 24.19 14.39 -23.50
CA SER A 651 24.87 14.78 -24.74
C SER A 651 26.32 14.28 -24.78
N ASP A 652 26.89 14.17 -25.98
CA ASP A 652 28.28 13.75 -26.17
C ASP A 652 29.26 14.64 -25.39
N GLY A 653 29.08 15.97 -25.43
CA GLY A 653 29.93 16.91 -24.71
C GLY A 653 29.86 16.72 -23.19
N TYR A 654 28.71 16.32 -22.64
CA TYR A 654 28.59 15.98 -21.21
C TYR A 654 29.38 14.70 -20.90
N ILE A 655 29.23 13.65 -21.72
CA ILE A 655 29.93 12.37 -21.52
C ILE A 655 31.45 12.54 -21.59
N GLU A 656 31.94 13.33 -22.55
CA GLU A 656 33.38 13.62 -22.68
C GLU A 656 33.95 14.33 -21.46
N THR A 657 33.16 15.22 -20.84
CA THR A 657 33.59 16.01 -19.68
C THR A 657 33.53 15.21 -18.38
N TYR A 658 32.47 14.42 -18.19
CA TYR A 658 32.17 13.70 -16.94
C TYR A 658 32.28 12.18 -17.10
N SER A 659 33.23 11.70 -17.91
CA SER A 659 33.31 10.29 -18.31
C SER A 659 33.42 9.31 -17.14
N SER A 660 34.14 9.69 -16.07
CA SER A 660 34.27 8.88 -14.86
C SER A 660 32.95 8.76 -14.09
N GLN A 661 32.21 9.86 -13.96
CA GLN A 661 30.94 9.91 -13.26
C GLN A 661 29.88 9.10 -14.03
N ILE A 662 29.88 9.17 -15.36
CA ILE A 662 29.02 8.34 -16.22
C ILE A 662 29.37 6.86 -16.10
N ALA A 663 30.65 6.50 -16.01
CA ALA A 663 31.06 5.11 -15.80
C ALA A 663 30.55 4.58 -14.45
N ASN A 664 30.71 5.35 -13.37
CA ASN A 664 30.18 5.01 -12.05
C ASN A 664 28.65 4.89 -12.06
N LEU A 665 27.94 5.84 -12.69
CA LEU A 665 26.49 5.81 -12.79
C LEU A 665 26.00 4.52 -13.49
N LYS A 666 26.67 4.11 -14.57
CA LYS A 666 26.34 2.86 -15.29
C LYS A 666 26.59 1.61 -14.43
N GLU A 667 27.64 1.60 -13.62
CA GLU A 667 27.90 0.50 -12.68
C GLU A 667 26.86 0.48 -11.54
N ASN A 668 26.40 1.65 -11.12
CA ASN A 668 25.44 1.80 -10.04
C ASN A 668 23.98 1.63 -10.47
N SER A 669 23.65 1.64 -11.76
CA SER A 669 22.26 1.64 -12.24
C SER A 669 21.52 0.32 -12.00
N THR A 670 22.22 -0.75 -11.64
CA THR A 670 21.64 -2.03 -11.23
C THR A 670 21.45 -2.16 -9.72
N LYS A 671 22.00 -1.22 -8.93
CA LYS A 671 21.83 -1.18 -7.47
C LYS A 671 20.50 -0.49 -7.12
N THR A 672 20.02 -0.74 -5.91
CA THR A 672 18.82 -0.09 -5.37
C THR A 672 19.02 1.43 -5.29
N PHE A 673 18.08 2.18 -5.87
CA PHE A 673 18.00 3.64 -5.78
C PHE A 673 16.66 4.04 -5.18
N THR A 674 16.67 4.91 -4.17
CA THR A 674 15.46 5.50 -3.58
C THR A 674 15.36 6.96 -4.00
N ASN A 675 14.17 7.45 -4.34
CA ASN A 675 14.02 8.81 -4.85
C ASN A 675 14.26 9.93 -3.80
N ASP A 676 14.38 9.59 -2.52
CA ASP A 676 14.92 10.50 -1.50
C ASP A 676 16.44 10.75 -1.65
N LEU A 677 17.11 10.09 -2.60
CA LEU A 677 18.49 10.38 -3.00
C LEU A 677 18.61 11.30 -4.23
N VAL A 678 17.50 11.85 -4.73
CA VAL A 678 17.48 12.80 -5.85
C VAL A 678 18.36 14.02 -5.56
N TYR A 679 18.39 14.51 -4.32
CA TYR A 679 19.26 15.61 -3.89
C TYR A 679 20.73 15.32 -4.21
N ASP A 680 21.25 14.16 -3.77
CA ASP A 680 22.63 13.76 -4.02
C ASP A 680 22.87 13.42 -5.50
N ALA A 681 21.88 12.87 -6.20
CA ALA A 681 21.95 12.62 -7.64
C ALA A 681 22.10 13.93 -8.43
N ILE A 682 21.40 15.01 -8.06
CA ILE A 682 21.54 16.33 -8.71
C ILE A 682 22.91 16.94 -8.41
N LEU A 683 23.44 16.79 -7.18
CA LEU A 683 24.81 17.21 -6.86
C LEU A 683 25.84 16.47 -7.72
N GLY A 684 25.70 15.14 -7.87
CA GLY A 684 26.56 14.33 -8.74
C GLY A 684 26.44 14.71 -10.22
N LEU A 685 25.21 14.96 -10.69
CA LEU A 685 24.90 15.36 -12.06
C LEU A 685 25.48 16.75 -12.41
N THR A 686 25.43 17.70 -11.49
CA THR A 686 25.94 19.07 -11.72
C THR A 686 27.42 19.20 -11.38
N GLY A 687 27.99 18.28 -10.61
CA GLY A 687 29.35 18.34 -10.10
C GLY A 687 29.56 19.42 -9.02
N ILE A 688 28.49 19.90 -8.38
CA ILE A 688 28.56 20.90 -7.32
C ILE A 688 29.01 20.22 -6.01
N SER A 689 30.04 20.78 -5.38
CA SER A 689 30.54 20.37 -4.08
C SER A 689 30.00 21.28 -2.97
N THR A 690 29.57 20.70 -1.86
CA THR A 690 29.05 21.41 -0.68
C THR A 690 29.22 20.55 0.57
N LYS A 691 29.30 21.16 1.76
CA LYS A 691 29.24 20.45 3.05
C LYS A 691 27.85 19.90 3.39
N ALA A 692 26.83 20.36 2.66
CA ALA A 692 25.48 19.82 2.75
C ALA A 692 25.26 18.59 1.86
N SER A 693 26.29 18.10 1.16
CA SER A 693 26.18 16.81 0.48
C SER A 693 26.08 15.72 1.54
N ASN A 694 25.32 14.66 1.25
CA ASN A 694 25.46 13.46 2.07
C ASN A 694 26.80 12.77 1.75
N SER A 695 27.06 11.63 2.40
CA SER A 695 28.27 10.85 2.12
C SER A 695 28.31 10.38 0.66
N GLU A 696 29.51 10.13 0.13
CA GLU A 696 29.71 9.49 -1.19
C GLU A 696 28.90 8.19 -1.38
N GLY A 697 28.53 7.52 -0.28
CA GLY A 697 27.67 6.33 -0.29
C GLY A 697 26.26 6.55 -0.84
N PHE A 698 25.76 7.79 -0.88
CA PHE A 698 24.43 8.15 -1.36
C PHE A 698 24.40 8.74 -2.78
N ASN A 699 25.56 9.09 -3.35
CA ASN A 699 25.65 9.69 -4.67
C ASN A 699 25.84 8.62 -5.75
N VAL A 700 24.84 8.44 -6.61
CA VAL A 700 24.85 7.44 -7.70
C VAL A 700 25.93 7.68 -8.76
N PHE A 701 26.52 8.88 -8.83
CA PHE A 701 27.66 9.19 -9.71
C PHE A 701 29.03 8.86 -9.07
N SER A 702 29.04 8.43 -7.81
CA SER A 702 30.26 8.07 -7.08
C SER A 702 30.61 6.59 -7.24
N ALA A 703 31.91 6.30 -7.30
CA ALA A 703 32.41 4.92 -7.19
C ALA A 703 32.16 4.32 -5.80
N GLY A 704 31.93 5.17 -4.78
CA GLY A 704 31.63 4.76 -3.41
C GLY A 704 30.15 4.47 -3.13
N TYR A 705 29.27 4.57 -4.13
CA TYR A 705 27.83 4.40 -3.93
C TYR A 705 27.48 3.02 -3.35
N GLN A 706 26.85 3.05 -2.17
CA GLN A 706 26.45 1.88 -1.42
C GLN A 706 25.26 2.22 -0.51
N LEU A 707 24.06 1.86 -0.97
CA LEU A 707 22.85 1.85 -0.17
C LEU A 707 22.62 0.42 0.33
N GLN A 708 22.44 0.23 1.64
CA GLN A 708 22.12 -1.08 2.19
C GLN A 708 20.61 -1.27 2.18
N ASP A 709 20.11 -2.33 1.53
CA ASP A 709 18.67 -2.57 1.43
C ASP A 709 17.98 -2.63 2.81
N SER A 710 18.66 -3.14 3.83
CA SER A 710 18.18 -3.20 5.22
C SER A 710 18.10 -1.85 5.94
N SER A 711 18.70 -0.79 5.39
CA SER A 711 18.58 0.57 5.95
C SER A 711 17.45 1.38 5.31
N ILE A 712 16.84 0.86 4.24
CA ILE A 712 15.81 1.57 3.50
C ILE A 712 14.46 1.43 4.22
N LYS A 713 13.86 2.58 4.54
CA LYS A 713 12.50 2.67 5.06
C LYS A 713 11.57 3.28 4.01
N ILE A 714 10.40 2.69 3.87
CA ILE A 714 9.29 3.15 3.03
C ILE A 714 8.20 3.69 3.96
N LEU A 715 7.56 4.81 3.59
CA LEU A 715 6.60 5.50 4.46
C LEU A 715 7.16 5.83 5.87
N ASN A 716 8.48 5.97 6.01
CA ASN A 716 9.24 6.17 7.26
C ASN A 716 9.31 4.95 8.21
N HIS A 717 8.55 3.88 8.00
CA HIS A 717 8.41 2.82 9.01
C HIS A 717 8.46 1.39 8.45
N ILE A 718 8.16 1.18 7.17
CA ILE A 718 8.13 -0.14 6.54
C ILE A 718 9.53 -0.48 6.04
N ASP A 719 10.07 -1.62 6.43
CA ASP A 719 11.37 -2.10 5.92
C ASP A 719 11.27 -2.49 4.44
N TYR A 720 12.21 -2.04 3.62
CA TYR A 720 12.28 -2.46 2.22
C TYR A 720 12.47 -3.98 2.08
N THR A 721 13.14 -4.60 3.06
CA THR A 721 13.38 -6.05 3.14
C THR A 721 12.25 -6.82 3.85
N ASP A 722 11.09 -6.19 4.06
CA ASP A 722 9.93 -6.83 4.71
C ASP A 722 9.59 -8.19 4.05
N PRO A 723 9.27 -9.25 4.81
CA PRO A 723 8.91 -10.55 4.24
C PRO A 723 7.75 -10.53 3.24
N GLY A 724 6.85 -9.54 3.33
CA GLY A 724 5.75 -9.30 2.40
C GLY A 724 6.16 -8.62 1.08
N HIS A 725 7.40 -8.16 0.94
CA HIS A 725 7.91 -7.57 -0.31
C HIS A 725 8.26 -8.65 -1.34
N SER A 726 7.25 -9.21 -1.99
CA SER A 726 7.43 -10.33 -2.93
C SER A 726 8.42 -10.04 -4.06
N VAL A 727 8.37 -8.85 -4.68
CA VAL A 727 9.25 -8.46 -5.79
C VAL A 727 10.72 -8.51 -5.38
N TYR A 728 11.07 -7.95 -4.22
CA TYR A 728 12.44 -7.98 -3.70
C TYR A 728 12.92 -9.42 -3.45
N HIS A 729 12.12 -10.25 -2.77
CA HIS A 729 12.53 -11.63 -2.47
C HIS A 729 12.65 -12.48 -3.73
N GLU A 730 11.79 -12.28 -4.73
CA GLU A 730 11.91 -12.92 -6.04
C GLU A 730 13.24 -12.58 -6.72
N GLU A 731 13.60 -11.29 -6.80
CA GLU A 731 14.85 -10.83 -7.40
C GLU A 731 16.07 -11.42 -6.69
N ILE A 732 16.09 -11.40 -5.35
CA ILE A 732 17.17 -11.99 -4.55
C ILE A 732 17.27 -13.50 -4.76
N ASN A 733 16.15 -14.21 -4.81
CA ASN A 733 16.16 -15.66 -5.01
C ASN A 733 16.59 -16.05 -6.42
N LEU A 734 16.23 -15.29 -7.46
CA LEU A 734 16.73 -15.48 -8.82
C LEU A 734 18.25 -15.28 -8.90
N GLN A 735 18.77 -14.24 -8.25
CA GLN A 735 20.22 -14.03 -8.17
C GLN A 735 20.93 -15.17 -7.47
N LYS A 736 20.39 -15.66 -6.34
CA LYS A 736 20.95 -16.82 -5.62
C LYS A 736 20.92 -18.08 -6.48
N LEU A 737 19.79 -18.38 -7.12
CA LEU A 737 19.63 -19.52 -8.03
C LEU A 737 20.66 -19.49 -9.17
N SER A 738 20.87 -18.33 -9.81
CA SER A 738 21.81 -18.20 -10.91
C SER A 738 23.27 -18.53 -10.53
N ASN A 739 23.60 -18.42 -9.24
CA ASN A 739 24.94 -18.70 -8.69
C ASN A 739 25.03 -20.06 -7.99
N ASP A 740 23.95 -20.84 -7.96
CA ASP A 740 23.87 -22.08 -7.20
C ASP A 740 24.24 -23.32 -8.02
N SER A 741 25.51 -23.71 -7.92
CA SER A 741 26.04 -24.91 -8.59
C SER A 741 25.54 -26.25 -8.03
N LEU A 742 24.80 -26.26 -6.91
CA LEU A 742 24.33 -27.50 -6.28
C LEU A 742 23.05 -28.05 -6.92
N ILE A 743 22.32 -27.22 -7.68
CA ILE A 743 21.07 -27.60 -8.34
C ILE A 743 21.38 -28.14 -9.74
N PRO A 744 21.15 -29.45 -10.02
CA PRO A 744 21.55 -30.08 -11.27
C PRO A 744 20.50 -30.03 -12.38
N PHE A 745 19.40 -29.28 -12.18
CA PHE A 745 18.24 -29.21 -13.07
C PHE A 745 17.81 -27.78 -13.35
N ASN A 746 17.07 -27.59 -14.44
CA ASN A 746 16.50 -26.29 -14.78
C ASN A 746 15.23 -26.04 -13.95
N ILE A 747 14.98 -24.78 -13.59
CA ILE A 747 13.79 -24.36 -12.86
C ILE A 747 12.94 -23.46 -13.75
N PHE A 748 11.67 -23.81 -13.94
CA PHE A 748 10.76 -23.05 -14.80
C PHE A 748 9.44 -22.73 -14.09
N PRO A 749 8.77 -21.62 -14.46
CA PRO A 749 7.44 -21.29 -13.96
C PRO A 749 6.39 -22.28 -14.47
N HIS A 750 5.52 -22.69 -13.57
CA HIS A 750 4.32 -23.48 -13.84
C HIS A 750 3.15 -22.57 -14.29
N ARG A 751 2.33 -23.04 -15.24
CA ARG A 751 1.12 -22.41 -15.78
C ARG A 751 1.30 -21.00 -16.30
N VAL A 752 2.19 -20.85 -17.27
CA VAL A 752 2.34 -19.63 -18.05
C VAL A 752 1.25 -19.59 -19.11
N ASP A 753 0.01 -19.32 -18.69
CA ASP A 753 -1.19 -19.47 -19.53
C ASP A 753 -1.70 -18.13 -20.13
N SER A 754 -1.01 -17.01 -19.91
CA SER A 754 -1.31 -15.73 -20.57
C SER A 754 -0.07 -15.11 -21.22
N LYS A 755 -0.27 -14.30 -22.26
CA LYS A 755 0.85 -13.57 -22.90
C LYS A 755 1.54 -12.63 -21.92
N GLY A 756 0.79 -11.95 -21.04
CA GLY A 756 1.38 -11.09 -20.01
C GLY A 756 2.32 -11.87 -19.09
N MET A 757 1.91 -13.05 -18.64
CA MET A 757 2.76 -13.91 -17.82
C MET A 757 3.98 -14.39 -18.60
N LEU A 758 3.83 -14.77 -19.87
CA LEU A 758 4.96 -15.15 -20.72
C LEU A 758 6.02 -14.04 -20.78
N TYR A 759 5.61 -12.80 -21.06
CA TYR A 759 6.53 -11.67 -21.14
C TYR A 759 7.17 -11.37 -19.77
N GLU A 760 6.40 -11.42 -18.69
CA GLU A 760 6.92 -11.23 -17.33
C GLU A 760 7.96 -12.29 -16.96
N MET A 761 7.70 -13.57 -17.24
CA MET A 761 8.62 -14.66 -16.91
C MET A 761 9.93 -14.55 -17.71
N THR A 762 9.85 -14.25 -19.00
CA THR A 762 11.06 -14.06 -19.81
C THR A 762 11.83 -12.80 -19.39
N ALA A 763 11.15 -11.72 -19.00
CA ALA A 763 11.80 -10.54 -18.43
C ALA A 763 12.54 -10.84 -17.11
N LYS A 764 12.03 -11.78 -16.30
CA LYS A 764 12.70 -12.31 -15.10
C LYS A 764 13.88 -13.26 -15.41
N GLY A 765 14.14 -13.55 -16.68
CA GLY A 765 15.26 -14.37 -17.14
C GLY A 765 14.94 -15.86 -17.32
N PHE A 766 13.67 -16.26 -17.21
CA PHE A 766 13.29 -17.63 -17.53
C PHE A 766 13.33 -17.87 -19.04
N ASP A 767 14.08 -18.89 -19.46
CA ASP A 767 14.17 -19.34 -20.85
C ASP A 767 13.37 -20.63 -21.10
N GLY A 768 12.59 -21.08 -20.13
CA GLY A 768 11.65 -22.17 -20.29
C GLY A 768 10.38 -21.97 -19.48
N ILE A 769 9.30 -22.60 -19.92
CA ILE A 769 7.96 -22.48 -19.33
C ILE A 769 7.21 -23.81 -19.36
N GLU A 770 6.17 -23.90 -18.55
CA GLU A 770 5.08 -24.86 -18.74
C GLU A 770 3.77 -24.11 -19.01
N CYS A 771 2.96 -24.62 -19.93
CA CYS A 771 1.62 -24.09 -20.23
C CYS A 771 0.59 -25.20 -20.50
N ASP A 772 -0.64 -24.91 -20.09
CA ASP A 772 -1.78 -25.78 -20.29
C ASP A 772 -2.37 -25.58 -21.70
N LEU A 773 -2.77 -26.68 -22.35
CA LEU A 773 -3.30 -26.66 -23.71
C LEU A 773 -4.58 -27.48 -23.88
N VAL A 774 -5.49 -26.94 -24.68
CA VAL A 774 -6.66 -27.65 -25.22
C VAL A 774 -6.61 -27.62 -26.75
N PHE A 775 -6.63 -28.79 -27.38
CA PHE A 775 -6.64 -28.90 -28.84
C PHE A 775 -8.08 -28.88 -29.39
N ASN A 776 -8.40 -27.93 -30.28
CA ASN A 776 -9.76 -27.71 -30.81
C ASN A 776 -10.01 -28.29 -32.21
N ASP A 777 -9.25 -29.31 -32.62
CA ASP A 777 -9.12 -29.88 -33.98
C ASP A 777 -8.29 -29.07 -34.98
N THR A 778 -8.01 -27.79 -34.72
CA THR A 778 -7.28 -26.91 -35.63
C THR A 778 -6.03 -26.31 -35.02
N VAL A 779 -6.11 -25.83 -33.78
CA VAL A 779 -5.04 -25.14 -33.07
C VAL A 779 -4.95 -25.66 -31.63
N PHE A 780 -3.79 -25.44 -31.01
CA PHE A 780 -3.64 -25.59 -29.56
C PHE A 780 -4.00 -24.26 -28.91
N GLU A 781 -5.12 -24.21 -28.20
CA GLU A 781 -5.51 -23.06 -27.40
C GLU A 781 -4.86 -23.15 -26.01
N ILE A 782 -4.35 -22.03 -25.51
CA ILE A 782 -3.69 -21.94 -24.20
C ILE A 782 -4.76 -21.81 -23.11
N GLY A 783 -4.71 -22.70 -22.13
CA GLY A 783 -5.58 -22.75 -20.96
C GLY A 783 -5.91 -24.17 -20.49
N HIS A 784 -6.44 -24.30 -19.28
CA HIS A 784 -6.73 -25.59 -18.63
C HIS A 784 -8.08 -26.22 -19.06
N GLY A 785 -8.89 -25.50 -19.85
CA GLY A 785 -10.21 -25.94 -20.31
C GLY A 785 -11.38 -25.43 -19.46
N GLY A 786 -12.51 -25.14 -20.11
CA GLY A 786 -13.63 -24.37 -19.57
C GLY A 786 -13.49 -22.88 -19.90
N GLU A 787 -14.57 -22.21 -20.31
CA GLU A 787 -14.51 -20.83 -20.89
C GLU A 787 -13.78 -19.81 -20.00
N GLU A 788 -13.86 -19.96 -18.68
CA GLU A 788 -13.21 -19.08 -17.71
C GLU A 788 -11.67 -19.20 -17.76
N TYR A 789 -11.15 -20.42 -17.90
CA TYR A 789 -9.72 -20.75 -17.86
C TYR A 789 -9.04 -20.80 -19.24
N MET A 790 -9.73 -20.36 -20.29
CA MET A 790 -9.13 -20.19 -21.62
C MET A 790 -8.63 -18.76 -21.79
N SER A 791 -7.38 -18.63 -22.25
CA SER A 791 -6.74 -17.33 -22.45
C SER A 791 -7.25 -16.59 -23.69
N GLY A 792 -7.71 -17.33 -24.70
CA GLY A 792 -7.96 -16.80 -26.06
C GLY A 792 -6.73 -16.78 -26.96
N ASN A 793 -5.54 -17.13 -26.44
CA ASN A 793 -4.32 -17.31 -27.24
C ASN A 793 -4.20 -18.74 -27.76
N SER A 794 -3.54 -18.86 -28.90
CA SER A 794 -3.03 -20.12 -29.43
C SER A 794 -1.56 -20.35 -29.04
N LEU A 795 -1.03 -21.56 -29.21
CA LEU A 795 0.41 -21.80 -29.03
C LEU A 795 1.24 -21.02 -30.07
N GLU A 796 0.70 -20.81 -31.27
CA GLU A 796 1.27 -20.00 -32.33
C GLU A 796 1.45 -18.55 -31.90
N ASP A 797 0.54 -18.02 -31.10
CA ASP A 797 0.65 -16.68 -30.53
C ASP A 797 1.87 -16.52 -29.61
N TYR A 798 2.27 -17.60 -28.94
CA TYR A 798 3.48 -17.62 -28.11
C TYR A 798 4.72 -17.73 -29.00
N LEU A 799 4.70 -18.70 -29.92
CA LEU A 799 5.81 -19.00 -30.82
C LEU A 799 6.11 -17.90 -31.83
N ASN A 800 5.11 -17.12 -32.24
CA ASN A 800 5.23 -16.01 -33.19
C ASN A 800 5.59 -14.69 -32.48
N SER A 801 6.57 -14.73 -31.59
CA SER A 801 7.05 -13.57 -30.85
C SER A 801 8.54 -13.70 -30.55
N SER A 802 9.22 -12.56 -30.34
CA SER A 802 10.64 -12.56 -29.95
C SER A 802 10.88 -13.27 -28.61
N VAL A 803 9.91 -13.21 -27.71
CA VAL A 803 9.91 -13.95 -26.45
C VAL A 803 9.83 -15.45 -26.73
N GLY A 804 8.91 -15.87 -27.59
CA GLY A 804 8.79 -17.26 -28.03
C GLY A 804 10.08 -17.80 -28.66
N ASP A 805 10.80 -16.99 -29.44
CA ASP A 805 12.10 -17.36 -30.03
C ASP A 805 13.20 -17.57 -28.97
N SER A 806 13.12 -16.87 -27.85
CA SER A 806 14.10 -16.95 -26.75
C SER A 806 13.96 -18.22 -25.90
N LEU A 807 12.79 -18.88 -25.93
CA LEU A 807 12.53 -20.07 -25.13
C LEU A 807 13.34 -21.27 -25.62
N THR A 808 14.15 -21.84 -24.74
CA THR A 808 14.93 -23.07 -24.95
C THR A 808 14.15 -24.32 -24.56
N PHE A 809 13.09 -24.18 -23.75
CA PHE A 809 12.25 -25.30 -23.29
C PHE A 809 10.78 -24.90 -23.13
N ILE A 810 9.86 -25.70 -23.67
CA ILE A 810 8.41 -25.48 -23.55
C ILE A 810 7.73 -26.81 -23.19
N TRP A 811 7.20 -26.88 -21.99
CA TRP A 811 6.39 -28.01 -21.52
C TRP A 811 4.94 -27.78 -21.90
N LEU A 812 4.42 -28.63 -22.78
CA LEU A 812 3.07 -28.59 -23.30
C LEU A 812 2.20 -29.60 -22.55
N ASP A 813 1.39 -29.16 -21.57
CA ASP A 813 0.43 -30.02 -20.87
C ASP A 813 -0.92 -30.06 -21.61
N ILE A 814 -1.10 -31.07 -22.47
CA ILE A 814 -2.30 -31.23 -23.30
C ILE A 814 -3.41 -31.94 -22.50
N LYS A 815 -4.42 -31.17 -22.09
CA LYS A 815 -5.52 -31.64 -21.21
C LYS A 815 -6.50 -32.59 -21.88
N ASN A 816 -6.63 -32.53 -23.21
CA ASN A 816 -7.65 -33.26 -23.97
C ASN A 816 -7.09 -34.22 -25.04
N LEU A 817 -5.88 -34.78 -24.84
CA LEU A 817 -5.30 -35.75 -25.77
C LEU A 817 -5.96 -37.13 -25.64
N ARG A 818 -6.61 -37.62 -26.70
CA ARG A 818 -7.42 -38.84 -26.70
C ARG A 818 -7.18 -39.66 -27.97
N ASN A 819 -7.67 -40.91 -27.99
CA ASN A 819 -7.43 -41.84 -29.11
C ASN A 819 -7.91 -41.29 -30.47
N ASP A 820 -8.98 -40.51 -30.47
CA ASP A 820 -9.67 -39.98 -31.64
C ASP A 820 -9.04 -38.71 -32.22
N ASN A 821 -8.19 -38.00 -31.46
CA ASN A 821 -7.54 -36.76 -31.91
C ASN A 821 -6.00 -36.81 -32.00
N ILE A 822 -5.34 -37.86 -31.51
CA ILE A 822 -3.86 -37.98 -31.53
C ILE A 822 -3.25 -37.75 -32.92
N ASP A 823 -3.86 -38.27 -33.99
CA ASP A 823 -3.32 -38.10 -35.35
C ASP A 823 -3.36 -36.63 -35.80
N LYS A 824 -4.42 -35.89 -35.45
CA LYS A 824 -4.55 -34.46 -35.73
C LYS A 824 -3.60 -33.62 -34.88
N VAL A 825 -3.44 -33.97 -33.60
CA VAL A 825 -2.47 -33.34 -32.69
C VAL A 825 -1.05 -33.48 -33.25
N LEU A 826 -0.68 -34.68 -33.69
CA LEU A 826 0.62 -34.93 -34.30
C LEU A 826 0.80 -34.13 -35.60
N GLU A 827 -0.22 -34.12 -36.47
CA GLU A 827 -0.19 -33.30 -37.69
C GLU A 827 0.05 -31.82 -37.36
N ARG A 828 -0.64 -31.28 -36.35
CA ARG A 828 -0.45 -29.89 -35.93
C ARG A 828 0.94 -29.63 -35.36
N LEU A 829 1.47 -30.51 -34.52
CA LEU A 829 2.84 -30.39 -33.99
C LEU A 829 3.88 -30.39 -35.10
N ILE A 830 3.71 -31.21 -36.15
CA ILE A 830 4.60 -31.22 -37.32
C ILE A 830 4.54 -29.90 -38.09
N VAL A 831 3.34 -29.33 -38.27
CA VAL A 831 3.18 -28.01 -38.91
C VAL A 831 3.88 -26.93 -38.10
N LEU A 832 3.69 -26.93 -36.78
CA LEU A 832 4.35 -25.99 -35.87
C LEU A 832 5.87 -26.16 -35.88
N ASP A 833 6.38 -27.38 -35.94
CA ASP A 833 7.82 -27.63 -36.05
C ASP A 833 8.39 -27.15 -37.39
N ASP A 834 7.68 -27.35 -38.50
CA ASP A 834 8.14 -26.84 -39.80
C ASP A 834 8.27 -25.31 -39.78
N GLN A 835 7.34 -24.62 -39.12
CA GLN A 835 7.30 -23.16 -39.05
C GLN A 835 8.24 -22.57 -37.98
N TYR A 836 8.28 -23.13 -36.78
CA TYR A 836 8.91 -22.52 -35.59
C TYR A 836 10.03 -23.38 -34.96
N LYS A 837 10.39 -24.51 -35.60
CA LYS A 837 11.49 -25.41 -35.19
C LYS A 837 11.40 -25.86 -33.72
N ILE A 838 10.20 -26.24 -33.28
CA ILE A 838 9.90 -26.54 -31.88
C ILE A 838 10.33 -27.93 -31.42
N LYS A 839 10.57 -28.89 -32.32
CA LYS A 839 10.74 -30.32 -31.98
C LYS A 839 11.80 -30.61 -30.92
N GLN A 840 12.89 -29.85 -30.90
CA GLN A 840 14.00 -30.06 -29.96
C GLN A 840 13.81 -29.35 -28.60
N ARG A 841 12.87 -28.40 -28.52
CA ARG A 841 12.63 -27.59 -27.32
C ARG A 841 11.25 -27.84 -26.69
N VAL A 842 10.39 -28.62 -27.34
CA VAL A 842 9.06 -28.96 -26.83
C VAL A 842 9.07 -30.31 -26.14
N PHE A 843 8.41 -30.33 -24.99
CA PHE A 843 8.14 -31.50 -24.18
C PHE A 843 6.63 -31.71 -24.08
N VAL A 844 6.12 -32.80 -24.64
CA VAL A 844 4.67 -33.07 -24.72
C VAL A 844 4.22 -33.96 -23.57
N GLU A 845 3.30 -33.48 -22.77
CA GLU A 845 2.68 -34.20 -21.67
C GLU A 845 1.17 -34.33 -21.86
N SER A 846 0.60 -35.43 -21.36
CA SER A 846 -0.84 -35.58 -21.18
C SER A 846 -1.16 -36.70 -20.19
N ASP A 847 -2.35 -36.63 -19.58
CA ASP A 847 -2.92 -37.69 -18.74
C ASP A 847 -3.30 -38.97 -19.52
N THR A 848 -3.22 -38.93 -20.86
CA THR A 848 -3.66 -40.00 -21.76
C THR A 848 -2.98 -41.34 -21.52
N LYS A 849 -3.77 -42.42 -21.56
CA LYS A 849 -3.27 -43.81 -21.51
C LYS A 849 -3.27 -44.49 -22.88
N SER A 850 -3.45 -43.71 -23.95
CA SER A 850 -3.45 -44.19 -25.32
C SER A 850 -2.09 -44.78 -25.72
N LEU A 851 -2.11 -45.96 -26.33
CA LEU A 851 -0.92 -46.54 -26.97
C LEU A 851 -0.53 -45.82 -28.27
N LEU A 852 -1.43 -45.01 -28.84
CA LEU A 852 -1.12 -44.20 -30.01
C LEU A 852 -0.22 -43.01 -29.68
N PHE A 853 -0.02 -42.69 -28.39
CA PHE A 853 0.87 -41.61 -27.95
C PHE A 853 2.32 -41.81 -28.41
N ASP A 854 2.76 -43.06 -28.56
CA ASP A 854 4.06 -43.44 -29.15
C ASP A 854 4.29 -42.84 -30.56
N LYS A 855 3.23 -42.52 -31.31
CA LYS A 855 3.35 -41.85 -32.62
C LYS A 855 4.06 -40.50 -32.51
N ILE A 856 3.78 -39.74 -31.45
CA ILE A 856 4.38 -38.41 -31.23
C ILE A 856 5.88 -38.55 -30.98
N ARG A 857 6.30 -39.51 -30.15
CA ARG A 857 7.72 -39.81 -29.94
C ARG A 857 8.40 -40.29 -31.22
N LYS A 858 7.77 -41.19 -31.98
CA LYS A 858 8.32 -41.69 -33.25
C LYS A 858 8.51 -40.60 -34.31
N ALA A 859 7.74 -39.52 -34.22
CA ALA A 859 7.92 -38.33 -35.05
C ALA A 859 9.07 -37.42 -34.58
N GLY A 860 9.71 -37.73 -33.44
CA GLY A 860 10.90 -37.08 -32.92
C GLY A 860 10.65 -36.05 -31.82
N PHE A 861 9.44 -35.94 -31.29
CA PHE A 861 9.14 -35.08 -30.13
C PHE A 861 9.44 -35.79 -28.81
N ASN A 862 9.83 -35.03 -27.78
CA ASN A 862 9.93 -35.56 -26.42
C ASN A 862 8.52 -35.70 -25.83
N THR A 863 8.25 -36.85 -25.21
CA THR A 863 6.94 -37.19 -24.64
C THR A 863 7.08 -37.71 -23.23
N SER A 864 6.24 -37.25 -22.32
CA SER A 864 6.21 -37.67 -20.92
C SER A 864 4.99 -38.50 -20.57
N TYR A 865 5.19 -39.48 -19.69
CA TYR A 865 4.10 -40.13 -19.00
C TYR A 865 3.82 -39.42 -17.66
N TYR A 866 2.65 -38.78 -17.56
CA TYR A 866 2.15 -38.15 -16.33
C TYR A 866 1.81 -39.21 -15.27
N LEU A 867 2.50 -39.15 -14.13
CA LEU A 867 2.26 -40.07 -13.01
C LEU A 867 1.01 -39.68 -12.20
N PRO A 868 0.13 -40.65 -11.86
CA PRO A 868 -1.04 -40.39 -11.03
C PRO A 868 -0.67 -39.87 -9.64
N THR A 869 -1.16 -38.68 -9.28
CA THR A 869 -0.82 -37.99 -8.02
C THR A 869 -1.49 -38.59 -6.79
N ASP A 870 -2.58 -39.34 -6.98
CA ASP A 870 -3.30 -40.07 -5.92
C ASP A 870 -2.45 -41.17 -5.26
N ILE A 871 -1.36 -41.61 -5.90
CA ILE A 871 -0.40 -42.55 -5.34
C ILE A 871 0.25 -42.01 -4.05
N SER A 872 0.38 -40.69 -3.91
CA SER A 872 0.94 -40.05 -2.71
C SER A 872 0.14 -40.33 -1.44
N GLN A 873 -1.15 -40.68 -1.58
CA GLN A 873 -2.06 -40.94 -0.47
C GLN A 873 -2.06 -42.41 -0.02
N ILE A 874 -1.32 -43.28 -0.69
CA ILE A 874 -1.32 -44.73 -0.44
C ILE A 874 -0.20 -45.09 0.55
N GLU A 875 -0.55 -45.63 1.71
CA GLU A 875 0.43 -46.11 2.70
C GLU A 875 0.80 -47.59 2.52
N ASP A 876 -0.08 -48.40 1.93
CA ASP A 876 0.10 -49.86 1.80
C ASP A 876 1.18 -50.20 0.77
N ARG A 877 2.28 -50.80 1.23
CA ARG A 877 3.43 -51.19 0.39
C ARG A 877 3.09 -52.17 -0.74
N ALA A 878 2.15 -53.09 -0.52
CA ALA A 878 1.74 -54.05 -1.54
C ALA A 878 0.97 -53.35 -2.66
N ILE A 879 0.12 -52.39 -2.31
CA ILE A 879 -0.61 -51.55 -3.28
C ILE A 879 0.38 -50.66 -4.04
N LEU A 880 1.31 -49.98 -3.35
CA LEU A 880 2.36 -49.16 -3.98
C LEU A 880 3.18 -49.96 -5.00
N LYS A 881 3.57 -51.19 -4.66
CA LYS A 881 4.32 -52.08 -5.57
C LYS A 881 3.47 -52.52 -6.77
N SER A 882 2.20 -52.88 -6.54
CA SER A 882 1.27 -53.24 -7.62
C SER A 882 1.07 -52.08 -8.59
N LYS A 883 0.92 -50.86 -8.07
CA LYS A 883 0.79 -49.64 -8.88
C LYS A 883 2.05 -49.36 -9.69
N ALA A 884 3.24 -49.58 -9.13
CA ALA A 884 4.49 -49.39 -9.87
C ALA A 884 4.59 -50.34 -11.07
N ILE A 885 4.17 -51.61 -10.90
CA ILE A 885 4.11 -52.58 -12.00
C ILE A 885 3.10 -52.17 -13.07
N GLU A 886 1.92 -51.70 -12.67
CA GLU A 886 0.89 -51.18 -13.59
C GLU A 886 1.42 -50.01 -14.43
N VAL A 887 2.03 -49.02 -13.77
CA VAL A 887 2.61 -47.84 -14.39
C VAL A 887 3.79 -48.20 -15.30
N ALA A 888 4.72 -49.05 -14.85
CA ALA A 888 5.87 -49.48 -15.64
C ALA A 888 5.43 -50.22 -16.93
N ASN A 889 4.41 -51.09 -16.83
CA ASN A 889 3.84 -51.75 -18.00
C ASN A 889 3.24 -50.75 -18.99
N GLN A 890 2.60 -49.68 -18.49
CA GLN A 890 2.02 -48.65 -19.31
C GLN A 890 3.10 -47.78 -20.00
N ILE A 891 4.12 -47.34 -19.25
CA ILE A 891 5.28 -46.60 -19.77
C ILE A 891 5.94 -47.38 -20.91
N ASN A 892 6.20 -48.67 -20.71
CA ASN A 892 6.82 -49.53 -21.73
C ASN A 892 5.95 -49.69 -22.99
N LYS A 893 4.62 -49.72 -22.83
CA LYS A 893 3.70 -49.84 -23.98
C LYS A 893 3.53 -48.54 -24.75
N GLN A 894 3.49 -47.40 -24.06
CA GLN A 894 3.43 -46.08 -24.70
C GLN A 894 4.79 -45.65 -25.26
N GLY A 895 5.88 -46.27 -24.78
CA GLY A 895 7.21 -45.98 -25.24
C GLY A 895 7.52 -44.50 -25.13
N VAL A 896 7.32 -43.86 -23.99
CA VAL A 896 7.64 -42.44 -23.76
C VAL A 896 9.17 -42.22 -23.64
N SER A 897 9.63 -40.96 -23.70
CA SER A 897 11.04 -40.58 -23.50
C SER A 897 11.34 -40.17 -22.05
N SER A 898 10.31 -39.84 -21.28
CA SER A 898 10.44 -39.30 -19.94
C SER A 898 9.24 -39.66 -19.04
N ILE A 899 9.39 -39.39 -17.76
CA ILE A 899 8.29 -39.37 -16.79
C ILE A 899 8.20 -38.00 -16.12
N SER A 900 6.99 -37.63 -15.75
CA SER A 900 6.71 -36.39 -15.04
C SER A 900 5.82 -36.63 -13.84
N PHE A 901 6.12 -35.98 -12.72
CA PHE A 901 5.46 -36.29 -11.45
C PHE A 901 5.50 -35.16 -10.42
N ASP A 902 4.49 -35.16 -9.57
CA ASP A 902 4.44 -34.33 -8.38
C ASP A 902 5.58 -34.73 -7.43
N ALA A 903 6.31 -33.75 -6.89
CA ALA A 903 7.45 -33.97 -6.02
C ALA A 903 7.14 -34.88 -4.81
N SER A 904 5.90 -34.93 -4.34
CA SER A 904 5.46 -35.86 -3.29
C SER A 904 5.66 -37.34 -3.66
N LEU A 905 5.69 -37.67 -4.96
CA LEU A 905 5.91 -39.02 -5.47
C LEU A 905 7.38 -39.41 -5.54
N TYR A 906 8.33 -38.52 -5.29
CA TYR A 906 9.76 -38.78 -5.49
C TYR A 906 10.25 -40.06 -4.79
N ASN A 907 9.86 -40.27 -3.53
CA ASN A 907 10.23 -41.47 -2.78
C ASN A 907 9.61 -42.74 -3.40
N TRP A 908 8.39 -42.65 -3.90
CA TRP A 908 7.75 -43.78 -4.56
C TRP A 908 8.41 -44.09 -5.91
N VAL A 909 8.71 -43.06 -6.69
CA VAL A 909 9.40 -43.18 -7.99
C VAL A 909 10.75 -43.84 -7.80
N THR A 910 11.56 -43.34 -6.87
CA THR A 910 12.92 -43.87 -6.63
C THR A 910 12.92 -45.30 -6.09
N VAL A 911 12.01 -45.65 -5.18
CA VAL A 911 11.99 -46.96 -4.51
C VAL A 911 11.30 -48.04 -5.34
N TYR A 912 10.15 -47.73 -5.95
CA TYR A 912 9.28 -48.76 -6.54
C TYR A 912 9.25 -48.74 -8.07
N LEU A 913 9.29 -47.56 -8.69
CA LEU A 913 9.11 -47.43 -10.14
C LEU A 913 10.43 -47.47 -10.91
N SER A 914 11.38 -46.63 -10.53
CA SER A 914 12.70 -46.48 -11.16
C SER A 914 13.42 -47.81 -11.39
N PRO A 915 13.42 -48.79 -10.46
CA PRO A 915 14.11 -50.06 -10.68
C PRO A 915 13.52 -50.95 -11.79
N ILE A 916 12.29 -50.68 -12.25
CA ILE A 916 11.53 -51.53 -13.18
C ILE A 916 11.12 -50.81 -14.47
N ILE A 917 11.57 -49.57 -14.67
CA ILE A 917 11.45 -48.81 -15.92
C ILE A 917 12.82 -48.63 -16.59
N PRO A 918 12.88 -48.29 -17.89
CA PRO A 918 14.14 -47.99 -18.56
C PRO A 918 14.89 -46.85 -17.86
N GLN A 919 16.21 -47.02 -17.68
CA GLN A 919 17.05 -46.10 -16.88
C GLN A 919 17.41 -44.82 -17.64
N GLU A 920 17.23 -44.82 -18.96
CA GLU A 920 17.46 -43.68 -19.85
C GLU A 920 16.31 -42.66 -19.85
N LEU A 921 15.19 -42.95 -19.19
CA LEU A 921 14.07 -42.02 -19.12
C LEU A 921 14.44 -40.79 -18.28
N GLU A 922 14.23 -39.61 -18.85
CA GLU A 922 14.41 -38.33 -18.14
C GLU A 922 13.28 -38.09 -17.14
N TRP A 923 13.61 -37.42 -16.03
CA TRP A 923 12.64 -37.13 -14.97
C TRP A 923 12.36 -35.62 -14.92
N HIS A 924 11.09 -35.28 -14.86
CA HIS A 924 10.64 -33.91 -14.67
C HIS A 924 9.68 -33.88 -13.49
N THR A 925 9.73 -32.82 -12.69
CA THR A 925 8.89 -32.74 -11.50
C THR A 925 8.35 -31.34 -11.30
N TRP A 926 7.29 -31.21 -10.51
CA TRP A 926 6.83 -29.93 -9.99
C TRP A 926 6.72 -29.98 -8.47
N GLN A 927 7.03 -28.85 -7.83
CA GLN A 927 6.84 -28.64 -6.39
C GLN A 927 6.17 -27.28 -6.18
N LEU A 928 4.84 -27.26 -6.17
CA LEU A 928 4.07 -26.01 -6.15
C LEU A 928 4.06 -25.31 -4.78
N GLY A 929 4.56 -25.97 -3.72
CA GLY A 929 4.80 -25.35 -2.42
C GLY A 929 6.09 -24.52 -2.34
N LEU A 930 6.99 -24.67 -3.32
CA LEU A 930 8.14 -23.78 -3.51
C LEU A 930 7.67 -22.59 -4.34
N GLU A 931 7.55 -21.44 -3.67
CA GLU A 931 7.14 -20.19 -4.31
C GLU A 931 8.32 -19.22 -4.31
N LEU A 932 8.66 -18.68 -5.48
CA LEU A 932 9.90 -17.93 -5.70
C LEU A 932 10.06 -16.71 -4.77
N GLN A 933 8.95 -16.13 -4.31
CA GLN A 933 8.91 -14.96 -3.43
C GLN A 933 9.14 -15.29 -1.95
N GLN A 934 9.26 -16.56 -1.56
CA GLN A 934 9.50 -16.95 -0.17
C GLN A 934 10.91 -16.52 0.29
N THR A 935 11.02 -15.92 1.48
CA THR A 935 12.31 -15.49 2.04
C THR A 935 13.32 -16.63 2.22
N ASN A 936 12.83 -17.85 2.42
CA ASN A 936 13.60 -19.08 2.62
C ASN A 936 13.52 -20.05 1.42
N PHE A 937 13.19 -19.56 0.22
CA PHE A 937 13.01 -20.37 -0.99
C PHE A 937 14.21 -21.30 -1.27
N ILE A 938 15.45 -20.77 -1.27
CA ILE A 938 16.66 -21.56 -1.56
C ILE A 938 16.86 -22.68 -0.54
N ASP A 939 16.70 -22.37 0.75
CA ASP A 939 16.84 -23.37 1.82
C ASP A 939 15.77 -24.46 1.70
N ASN A 940 14.54 -24.08 1.37
CA ASN A 940 13.44 -25.03 1.15
C ASN A 940 13.67 -25.89 -0.09
N LEU A 941 14.25 -25.34 -1.15
CA LEU A 941 14.65 -26.06 -2.35
C LEU A 941 15.74 -27.10 -2.01
N HIS A 942 16.78 -26.72 -1.28
CA HIS A 942 17.87 -27.63 -0.88
C HIS A 942 17.41 -28.75 0.05
N LYS A 943 16.38 -28.51 0.86
CA LYS A 943 15.76 -29.53 1.72
C LYS A 943 14.92 -30.55 0.97
N GLN A 944 14.58 -30.32 -0.29
CA GLN A 944 13.81 -31.28 -1.06
C GLN A 944 14.59 -32.60 -1.23
N PRO A 945 13.93 -33.76 -1.12
CA PRO A 945 14.60 -35.06 -1.21
C PRO A 945 15.26 -35.31 -2.57
N PHE A 946 14.88 -34.52 -3.58
CA PHE A 946 15.32 -34.62 -4.95
C PHE A 946 16.33 -33.54 -5.37
N ALA A 947 16.67 -32.59 -4.48
CA ALA A 947 17.44 -31.38 -4.81
C ALA A 947 18.81 -31.67 -5.46
N SER A 948 19.41 -32.83 -5.16
CA SER A 948 20.72 -33.26 -5.68
C SER A 948 20.63 -34.44 -6.68
N ASP A 949 19.43 -34.80 -7.13
CA ASP A 949 19.24 -35.93 -8.03
C ASP A 949 19.40 -35.52 -9.51
N ASN A 950 20.55 -35.86 -10.10
CA ASN A 950 20.89 -35.56 -11.49
C ASN A 950 19.98 -36.24 -12.54
N ARG A 951 19.08 -37.15 -12.13
CA ARG A 951 18.07 -37.75 -13.00
C ARG A 951 16.95 -36.75 -13.32
N ILE A 952 16.69 -35.81 -12.41
CA ILE A 952 15.76 -34.71 -12.67
C ILE A 952 16.42 -33.73 -13.63
N LYS A 953 15.68 -33.34 -14.66
CA LYS A 953 16.09 -32.36 -15.68
C LYS A 953 15.38 -31.04 -15.52
N THR A 954 14.15 -31.06 -15.03
CA THR A 954 13.31 -29.88 -14.87
C THR A 954 12.53 -29.94 -13.56
N LEU A 955 12.51 -28.82 -12.85
CA LEU A 955 11.62 -28.54 -11.75
C LEU A 955 10.68 -27.39 -12.14
N LEU A 956 9.37 -27.62 -12.07
CA LEU A 956 8.40 -26.53 -12.14
C LEU A 956 8.08 -26.00 -10.73
N ILE A 957 8.07 -24.68 -10.59
CA ILE A 957 7.73 -23.97 -9.34
C ILE A 957 6.59 -22.98 -9.58
N ARG A 958 5.97 -22.52 -8.49
CA ARG A 958 5.03 -21.40 -8.58
C ARG A 958 5.81 -20.09 -8.59
N VAL A 959 5.52 -19.25 -9.58
CA VAL A 959 5.96 -17.86 -9.64
C VAL A 959 4.72 -16.98 -9.64
N HIS A 960 4.65 -16.02 -8.72
CA HIS A 960 3.48 -15.17 -8.60
C HIS A 960 3.43 -14.18 -9.77
N SER A 961 2.26 -14.06 -10.40
CA SER A 961 2.02 -13.13 -11.51
C SER A 961 0.59 -12.58 -11.40
N PRO A 962 0.38 -11.28 -11.69
CA PRO A 962 -0.96 -10.72 -11.75
C PRO A 962 -1.76 -11.17 -12.98
N TYR A 963 -1.12 -11.81 -13.97
CA TYR A 963 -1.72 -12.17 -15.26
C TYR A 963 -2.28 -13.60 -15.30
N TYR A 964 -2.68 -14.15 -14.15
CA TYR A 964 -3.23 -15.51 -14.07
C TYR A 964 -4.65 -15.62 -14.65
N LEU A 965 -5.04 -16.83 -15.03
CA LEU A 965 -6.36 -17.19 -15.58
C LEU A 965 -7.21 -18.00 -14.60
#